data_AF-A0A024UCR6-F1
#
_entry.id   AF-A0A024UCR6-F1
#
_cell.length_a   1.000
_cell.length_b   1.000
_cell.length_c   1.000
_cell.angle_alpha   90.00
_cell.angle_beta   90.00
_cell.angle_gamma   90.00
#
_symmetry.space_group_name_H-M   'P 1'
#
loop_
_entity.id
_entity.type
_entity.pdbx_description
1 polymer ?
#
loop_
_entity_poly.entity_id
_entity_poly.type
_entity_poly.pdbx_seq_one_letter_code
_entity_poly.pdbx_strand_id
1 'polypeptide(L)'
;MSREDVFVRQFRWFRRSWHEMHKTEPPNFRTDVVVVSNGIIKDLRGLGCTTKPRASRDAPNRCILVQDYELLYSKDTFDYRFGDSINIVAKSTPVLDAYDWLLRTDIDVFLTPAFSSWRPKTMVVGYGGYESETSVQRLGRIAKDLNLNVAGMHSVGSTWYGPTKLIQECANLTVFMMKYLHQNEFTAEEKSPEYGIKGWPEWHYGVLTLYAGHIAINHCAFGDLAVRDENMLDFPTASDGDVAYHAHLHTWQNAKRFSKFVFDQGGYANETLDKLNLHQVSDYAMYMALDSQETPEPTMVPISYPPDTPHGKVLIRAIVVHLPSANNTNYNDNQLVSHFQTLHQSWKDMLRSEPTLWRTDLVVVTDRPTMPELTALKCTDMYRTTTSYKSFCVQVSATTQSTLTKLSVDGNSTSWPGYDLANALHAVQLDLPQLKSYQWLLRTDLNTLVTPGLSTWHPTTAVFGPANSHEPKADQDLVKGISTELKLDHLALPNVGTTWYGPSTWVVECAKIGLQALLHLHQQNKTGSSSNAVAASVAINHCANKHLDGASAVLNDTMLDIPTTSSDSPNVHAHLRAVMTNDAPVFSAAAFAAGTYADVELESLHPGETIHDYAMAMALKSHGGFTPTSVPPPVHSRRLALPDNAANEHARRLRRG
;
A
#
# COMPACT_ATOMS: atom_id res chain seq x y z
N MET A 1 14.94 -8.86 3.50
CA MET A 1 14.21 -8.21 2.39
C MET A 1 14.26 -9.16 1.21
N SER A 2 13.11 -9.47 0.59
CA SER A 2 13.12 -10.28 -0.63
C SER A 2 13.69 -9.47 -1.80
N ARG A 3 14.13 -10.14 -2.87
CA ARG A 3 14.61 -9.45 -4.08
C ARG A 3 13.48 -8.65 -4.76
N GLU A 4 12.24 -9.12 -4.65
CA GLU A 4 11.05 -8.41 -5.09
C GLU A 4 10.85 -7.10 -4.32
N ASP A 5 10.99 -7.12 -2.99
CA ASP A 5 10.88 -5.91 -2.15
C ASP A 5 11.91 -4.85 -2.55
N VAL A 6 13.14 -5.26 -2.88
CA VAL A 6 14.17 -4.34 -3.38
C VAL A 6 13.68 -3.68 -4.66
N PHE A 7 13.31 -4.46 -5.69
CA PHE A 7 12.86 -3.90 -6.96
C PHE A 7 11.62 -3.02 -6.84
N VAL A 8 10.68 -3.34 -5.95
CA VAL A 8 9.54 -2.47 -5.68
C VAL A 8 9.98 -1.14 -5.06
N ARG A 9 10.93 -1.14 -4.12
CA ARG A 9 11.49 0.11 -3.55
C ARG A 9 12.15 0.97 -4.63
N GLN A 10 12.87 0.34 -5.56
CA GLN A 10 13.51 1.05 -6.68
C GLN A 10 12.46 1.60 -7.65
N PHE A 11 11.44 0.80 -7.97
CA PHE A 11 10.33 1.25 -8.81
C PHE A 11 9.58 2.45 -8.23
N ARG A 12 9.44 2.53 -6.90
CA ARG A 12 8.82 3.68 -6.24
C ARG A 12 9.53 4.98 -6.59
N TRP A 13 10.86 5.01 -6.53
CA TRP A 13 11.62 6.23 -6.86
C TRP A 13 11.58 6.56 -8.34
N PHE A 14 11.63 5.54 -9.19
CA PHE A 14 11.50 5.72 -10.64
C PHE A 14 10.15 6.36 -10.95
N ARG A 15 9.06 5.78 -10.43
CA ARG A 15 7.68 6.29 -10.59
C ARG A 15 7.53 7.70 -10.02
N ARG A 16 8.14 8.01 -8.87
CA ARG A 16 8.07 9.35 -8.28
C ARG A 16 8.78 10.39 -9.15
N SER A 17 9.92 10.04 -9.72
CA SER A 17 10.66 10.88 -10.65
C SER A 17 9.93 11.08 -11.98
N TRP A 18 9.20 10.05 -12.46
CA TRP A 18 8.29 10.13 -13.59
C TRP A 18 7.14 11.12 -13.34
N HIS A 19 6.53 11.10 -12.15
CA HIS A 19 5.53 12.09 -11.77
C HIS A 19 6.09 13.51 -11.66
N GLU A 20 7.36 13.66 -11.24
CA GLU A 20 8.00 14.98 -11.24
C GLU A 20 8.19 15.51 -12.65
N MET A 21 8.72 14.68 -13.54
CA MET A 21 8.92 14.99 -14.95
C MET A 21 7.61 15.40 -15.64
N HIS A 22 6.50 14.74 -15.32
CA HIS A 22 5.18 15.08 -15.87
C HIS A 22 4.71 16.51 -15.60
N LYS A 23 5.15 17.13 -14.50
CA LYS A 23 4.74 18.50 -14.17
C LYS A 23 5.13 19.51 -15.25
N THR A 24 6.16 19.19 -16.03
CA THR A 24 6.67 20.03 -17.12
C THR A 24 6.45 19.40 -18.50
N GLU A 25 5.74 18.28 -18.59
CA GLU A 25 5.47 17.62 -19.87
C GLU A 25 4.51 18.47 -20.73
N PRO A 26 4.84 18.71 -22.01
CA PRO A 26 3.94 19.42 -22.92
C PRO A 26 2.58 18.71 -23.05
N PRO A 27 1.46 19.45 -23.18
CA PRO A 27 0.12 18.85 -23.23
C PRO A 27 -0.15 17.85 -24.35
N ASN A 28 0.67 17.82 -25.39
CA ASN A 28 0.56 16.88 -26.52
C ASN A 28 1.51 15.67 -26.38
N PHE A 29 2.35 15.63 -25.36
CA PHE A 29 3.26 14.53 -25.08
C PHE A 29 2.60 13.59 -24.09
N ARG A 30 2.89 12.29 -24.21
CA ARG A 30 2.34 11.27 -23.33
C ARG A 30 3.39 10.22 -23.05
N THR A 31 3.86 10.21 -21.81
CA THR A 31 4.87 9.27 -21.34
C THR A 31 4.23 8.26 -20.41
N ASP A 32 3.89 7.08 -20.92
CA ASP A 32 3.47 5.97 -20.07
C ASP A 32 4.69 5.22 -19.52
N VAL A 33 4.51 4.59 -18.36
CA VAL A 33 5.45 3.60 -17.84
C VAL A 33 4.87 2.22 -18.12
N VAL A 34 5.60 1.38 -18.84
CA VAL A 34 5.23 -0.02 -19.09
C VAL A 34 6.14 -0.91 -18.24
N VAL A 35 5.57 -1.58 -17.24
CA VAL A 35 6.29 -2.51 -16.37
C VAL A 35 5.99 -3.93 -16.84
N VAL A 36 7.04 -4.67 -17.17
CA VAL A 36 6.96 -6.05 -17.66
C VAL A 36 7.45 -7.00 -16.57
N SER A 37 6.64 -8.01 -16.24
CA SER A 37 6.95 -9.01 -15.23
C SER A 37 6.47 -10.39 -15.67
N ASN A 38 7.16 -11.45 -15.24
CA ASN A 38 6.79 -12.85 -15.50
C ASN A 38 5.74 -13.39 -14.51
N GLY A 39 4.92 -12.50 -13.96
CA GLY A 39 3.95 -12.79 -12.91
C GLY A 39 3.38 -11.54 -12.26
N ILE A 40 2.49 -11.73 -11.27
CA ILE A 40 1.80 -10.62 -10.59
C ILE A 40 2.67 -10.05 -9.47
N ILE A 41 3.13 -8.80 -9.63
CA ILE A 41 3.76 -8.00 -8.56
C ILE A 41 2.69 -7.09 -7.95
N LYS A 42 2.33 -7.36 -6.70
CA LYS A 42 1.14 -6.75 -6.06
C LYS A 42 1.30 -5.27 -5.78
N ASP A 43 2.48 -4.88 -5.33
CA ASP A 43 2.76 -3.51 -4.89
C ASP A 43 2.63 -2.51 -6.04
N LEU A 44 2.86 -2.94 -7.29
CA LEU A 44 2.68 -2.09 -8.47
C LEU A 44 1.23 -1.64 -8.66
N ARG A 45 0.24 -2.46 -8.31
CA ARG A 45 -1.18 -2.06 -8.36
C ARG A 45 -1.51 -1.05 -7.27
N GLY A 46 -0.95 -1.21 -6.07
CA GLY A 46 -1.03 -0.22 -5.00
C GLY A 46 -0.41 1.13 -5.38
N LEU A 47 0.52 1.13 -6.34
CA LEU A 47 1.10 2.33 -6.95
C LEU A 47 0.27 2.87 -8.14
N GLY A 48 -0.94 2.37 -8.36
CA GLY A 48 -1.83 2.83 -9.44
C GLY A 48 -1.47 2.30 -10.83
N CYS A 49 -0.64 1.25 -10.94
CA CYS A 49 -0.39 0.57 -12.20
C CYS A 49 -1.51 -0.43 -12.53
N THR A 50 -1.89 -0.52 -13.80
CA THR A 50 -3.02 -1.36 -14.24
C THR A 50 -2.66 -2.19 -15.47
N THR A 51 -3.34 -3.31 -15.70
CA THR A 51 -3.17 -4.10 -16.94
C THR A 51 -3.92 -3.50 -18.14
N LYS A 52 -4.58 -2.34 -17.96
CA LYS A 52 -5.38 -1.70 -19.01
C LYS A 52 -4.54 -0.60 -19.69
N PRO A 53 -4.19 -0.76 -20.97
CA PRO A 53 -3.50 0.30 -21.71
C PRO A 53 -4.40 1.54 -21.85
N ARG A 54 -3.82 2.66 -22.30
CA ARG A 54 -4.59 3.87 -22.59
C ARG A 54 -5.66 3.60 -23.66
N ALA A 55 -6.84 4.19 -23.47
CA ALA A 55 -7.95 4.06 -24.40
C ALA A 55 -7.80 4.91 -25.67
N SER A 56 -7.05 6.02 -25.59
CA SER A 56 -6.77 6.93 -26.70
C SER A 56 -5.44 7.64 -26.50
N ARG A 57 -4.91 8.25 -27.57
CA ARG A 57 -3.66 9.03 -27.52
C ARG A 57 -3.77 10.26 -26.61
N ASP A 58 -4.95 10.83 -26.48
CA ASP A 58 -5.16 12.04 -25.66
C ASP A 58 -5.38 11.72 -24.17
N ALA A 59 -5.63 10.46 -23.82
CA ALA A 59 -5.82 10.04 -22.44
C ALA A 59 -4.58 10.33 -21.59
N PRO A 60 -4.73 10.65 -20.28
CA PRO A 60 -3.59 10.92 -19.39
C PRO A 60 -2.62 9.74 -19.31
N ASN A 61 -1.37 10.06 -18.95
CA ASN A 61 -0.31 9.07 -18.78
C ASN A 61 -0.71 7.98 -17.77
N ARG A 62 -0.26 6.75 -18.02
CA ARG A 62 -0.57 5.58 -17.22
C ARG A 62 0.67 4.77 -16.89
N CYS A 63 0.59 4.09 -15.75
CA CYS A 63 1.45 2.97 -15.45
C CYS A 63 0.73 1.68 -15.88
N ILE A 64 1.33 0.95 -16.81
CA ILE A 64 0.76 -0.23 -17.47
C ILE A 64 1.54 -1.47 -17.05
N LEU A 65 0.83 -2.55 -16.74
CA LEU A 65 1.39 -3.83 -16.33
C LEU A 65 1.23 -4.87 -17.43
N VAL A 66 2.34 -5.49 -17.84
CA VAL A 66 2.39 -6.70 -18.67
C VAL A 66 2.90 -7.82 -17.79
N GLN A 67 2.03 -8.77 -17.42
CA GLN A 67 2.28 -9.73 -16.31
C GLN A 67 2.42 -11.18 -16.79
N ASP A 68 2.31 -11.40 -18.09
CA ASP A 68 2.35 -12.68 -18.79
C ASP A 68 3.67 -12.88 -19.57
N TYR A 69 4.72 -12.15 -19.19
CA TYR A 69 6.00 -12.22 -19.87
C TYR A 69 6.67 -13.57 -19.66
N GLU A 70 7.00 -14.23 -20.76
CA GLU A 70 7.79 -15.46 -20.77
C GLU A 70 9.28 -15.13 -20.69
N LEU A 71 9.95 -15.70 -19.69
CA LEU A 71 11.38 -15.48 -19.49
C LEU A 71 12.19 -16.01 -20.68
N LEU A 72 13.15 -15.20 -21.14
CA LEU A 72 14.25 -15.63 -22.00
C LEU A 72 15.18 -16.59 -21.26
N TYR A 73 15.34 -16.36 -19.95
CA TYR A 73 16.11 -17.20 -19.05
C TYR A 73 15.63 -18.66 -19.08
N SER A 74 16.57 -19.58 -19.30
CA SER A 74 16.36 -21.02 -19.18
C SER A 74 17.63 -21.67 -18.66
N LYS A 75 17.52 -22.45 -17.58
CA LYS A 75 18.67 -23.14 -16.97
C LYS A 75 19.40 -24.06 -17.97
N ASP A 76 18.65 -24.65 -18.90
CA ASP A 76 19.18 -25.67 -19.81
C ASP A 76 19.77 -25.09 -21.10
N THR A 77 19.31 -23.90 -21.52
CA THR A 77 19.65 -23.37 -22.86
C THR A 77 20.23 -21.95 -22.84
N PHE A 78 19.94 -21.15 -21.82
CA PHE A 78 20.41 -19.76 -21.72
C PHE A 78 20.32 -19.24 -20.26
N ASP A 79 21.32 -19.62 -19.44
CA ASP A 79 21.41 -19.31 -18.01
C ASP A 79 21.97 -17.89 -17.76
N TYR A 80 21.33 -16.87 -18.34
CA TYR A 80 21.72 -15.47 -18.17
C TYR A 80 20.52 -14.58 -17.89
N ARG A 81 20.29 -14.28 -16.60
CA ARG A 81 19.10 -13.58 -16.12
C ARG A 81 18.97 -12.13 -16.58
N PHE A 82 20.07 -11.45 -16.87
CA PHE A 82 20.03 -10.06 -17.33
C PHE A 82 19.56 -9.94 -18.78
N GLY A 83 19.53 -11.03 -19.56
CA GLY A 83 19.05 -11.00 -20.95
C GLY A 83 17.58 -10.61 -21.07
N ASP A 84 16.77 -10.92 -20.05
CA ASP A 84 15.36 -10.53 -19.99
C ASP A 84 15.17 -9.00 -20.06
N SER A 85 16.09 -8.23 -19.49
CA SER A 85 16.01 -6.77 -19.44
C SER A 85 16.04 -6.10 -20.82
N ILE A 86 16.57 -6.77 -21.85
CA ILE A 86 16.53 -6.30 -23.25
C ILE A 86 15.40 -7.00 -24.01
N ASN A 87 15.15 -8.28 -23.71
CA ASN A 87 14.15 -9.07 -24.41
C ASN A 87 12.72 -8.52 -24.28
N ILE A 88 12.40 -7.77 -23.21
CA ILE A 88 11.10 -7.12 -23.03
C ILE A 88 10.71 -6.16 -24.17
N VAL A 89 11.68 -5.62 -24.91
CA VAL A 89 11.44 -4.76 -26.08
C VAL A 89 11.85 -5.42 -27.40
N ALA A 90 12.33 -6.67 -27.40
CA ALA A 90 12.77 -7.38 -28.59
C ALA A 90 11.62 -7.88 -29.50
N LYS A 91 10.39 -7.93 -28.97
CA LYS A 91 9.21 -8.41 -29.71
C LYS A 91 8.14 -7.34 -29.77
N SER A 92 7.47 -7.29 -30.92
CA SER A 92 6.21 -6.54 -31.11
C SER A 92 5.17 -7.06 -30.12
N THR A 93 4.55 -6.15 -29.37
CA THR A 93 3.38 -6.46 -28.55
C THR A 93 2.33 -5.37 -28.77
N PRO A 94 1.02 -5.69 -28.64
CA PRO A 94 -0.02 -4.68 -28.77
C PRO A 94 0.16 -3.47 -27.84
N VAL A 95 0.79 -3.67 -26.68
CA VAL A 95 1.09 -2.59 -25.73
C VAL A 95 2.22 -1.70 -26.26
N LEU A 96 3.35 -2.27 -26.68
CA LEU A 96 4.51 -1.48 -27.14
C LEU A 96 4.27 -0.82 -28.50
N ASP A 97 3.51 -1.46 -29.39
CA ASP A 97 3.23 -0.94 -30.73
C ASP A 97 2.30 0.28 -30.72
N ALA A 98 1.70 0.61 -29.58
CA ALA A 98 0.88 1.81 -29.41
C ALA A 98 1.72 3.10 -29.27
N TYR A 99 3.03 3.00 -29.06
CA TYR A 99 3.91 4.15 -28.86
C TYR A 99 4.74 4.44 -30.10
N ASP A 100 4.94 5.72 -30.40
CA ASP A 100 5.83 6.16 -31.49
C ASP A 100 7.31 5.94 -31.13
N TRP A 101 7.64 6.07 -29.84
CA TRP A 101 8.99 6.01 -29.28
C TRP A 101 9.01 5.17 -28.00
N LEU A 102 10.11 4.46 -27.77
CA LEU A 102 10.36 3.68 -26.56
C LEU A 102 11.62 4.18 -25.87
N LEU A 103 11.55 4.35 -24.54
CA LEU A 103 12.71 4.38 -23.65
C LEU A 103 12.81 3.01 -22.97
N ARG A 104 13.75 2.17 -23.41
CA ARG A 104 14.14 0.98 -22.64
C ARG A 104 15.12 1.43 -21.58
N THR A 105 14.80 1.18 -20.32
CA THR A 105 15.68 1.50 -19.19
C THR A 105 15.57 0.46 -18.06
N ASP A 106 16.55 0.44 -17.18
CA ASP A 106 16.60 -0.39 -15.98
C ASP A 106 15.78 0.23 -14.83
N ILE A 107 15.55 -0.51 -13.75
CA ILE A 107 14.66 -0.08 -12.65
C ILE A 107 15.34 0.86 -11.64
N ASP A 108 16.67 0.90 -11.66
CA ASP A 108 17.53 1.62 -10.73
C ASP A 108 17.97 2.98 -11.29
N VAL A 109 17.00 3.67 -11.89
CA VAL A 109 17.16 4.93 -12.63
C VAL A 109 16.14 5.98 -12.18
N PHE A 110 16.35 7.22 -12.63
CA PHE A 110 15.46 8.35 -12.39
C PHE A 110 15.24 9.12 -13.70
N LEU A 111 14.02 9.61 -13.90
CA LEU A 111 13.74 10.63 -14.89
C LEU A 111 13.85 12.02 -14.25
N THR A 112 14.30 12.98 -15.01
CA THR A 112 14.33 14.39 -14.60
C THR A 112 13.31 15.22 -15.37
N PRO A 113 13.01 16.45 -14.94
CA PRO A 113 12.25 17.39 -15.74
C PRO A 113 12.80 17.61 -17.15
N ALA A 114 14.11 17.44 -17.39
CA ALA A 114 14.69 17.59 -18.72
C ALA A 114 14.12 16.57 -19.74
N PHE A 115 13.73 15.36 -19.30
CA PHE A 115 13.11 14.37 -20.18
C PHE A 115 11.74 14.82 -20.72
N SER A 116 11.01 15.65 -19.98
CA SER A 116 9.62 16.01 -20.26
C SER A 116 9.38 16.64 -21.64
N SER A 117 10.38 17.34 -22.17
CA SER A 117 10.31 17.98 -23.49
C SER A 117 11.42 17.52 -24.43
N TRP A 118 12.30 16.62 -23.97
CA TRP A 118 13.42 16.15 -24.77
C TRP A 118 12.94 15.17 -25.84
N ARG A 119 13.21 15.52 -27.10
CA ARG A 119 12.87 14.71 -28.27
C ARG A 119 14.04 14.71 -29.25
N PRO A 120 14.94 13.71 -29.18
CA PRO A 120 16.04 13.63 -30.12
C PRO A 120 15.54 13.31 -31.54
N LYS A 121 16.36 13.60 -32.55
CA LYS A 121 16.01 13.36 -33.97
C LYS A 121 16.23 11.91 -34.39
N THR A 122 17.13 11.23 -33.70
CA THR A 122 17.62 9.88 -33.97
C THR A 122 17.48 9.06 -32.70
N MET A 123 17.72 7.75 -32.77
CA MET A 123 17.86 6.95 -31.56
C MET A 123 19.06 7.46 -30.74
N VAL A 124 18.95 7.43 -29.42
CA VAL A 124 19.99 7.80 -28.48
C VAL A 124 20.24 6.63 -27.55
N VAL A 125 21.51 6.34 -27.30
CA VAL A 125 21.94 5.29 -26.36
C VAL A 125 22.82 5.90 -25.28
N GLY A 126 22.70 5.39 -24.07
CA GLY A 126 23.55 5.79 -22.95
C GLY A 126 24.96 5.19 -23.01
N TYR A 127 25.71 5.35 -21.93
CA TYR A 127 27.11 4.91 -21.81
C TYR A 127 27.25 3.69 -20.91
N GLY A 128 27.89 2.64 -21.42
CA GLY A 128 28.03 1.35 -20.73
C GLY A 128 29.30 1.17 -19.88
N GLY A 129 30.35 1.97 -20.12
CA GLY A 129 31.58 1.97 -19.30
C GLY A 129 32.33 0.64 -19.15
N TYR A 130 32.15 -0.31 -20.06
CA TYR A 130 32.69 -1.66 -19.97
C TYR A 130 33.88 -1.92 -20.92
N GLU A 131 34.27 -0.93 -21.70
CA GLU A 131 35.17 -1.11 -22.83
C GLU A 131 36.64 -1.13 -22.43
N SER A 132 37.36 -2.08 -23.01
CA SER A 132 38.82 -2.13 -23.08
C SER A 132 39.28 -2.32 -24.53
N GLU A 133 40.57 -2.10 -24.82
CA GLU A 133 41.14 -2.35 -26.15
C GLU A 133 40.87 -3.79 -26.62
N THR A 134 41.04 -4.78 -25.73
CA THR A 134 40.77 -6.20 -26.02
C THR A 134 39.31 -6.43 -26.40
N SER A 135 38.38 -5.86 -25.63
CA SER A 135 36.95 -6.02 -25.87
C SER A 135 36.54 -5.45 -27.24
N VAL A 136 37.07 -4.28 -27.62
CA VAL A 136 36.78 -3.62 -28.91
C VAL A 136 37.24 -4.49 -30.07
N GLN A 137 38.48 -4.97 -30.02
CA GLN A 137 39.04 -5.82 -31.07
C GLN A 137 38.23 -7.12 -31.21
N ARG A 138 37.84 -7.72 -30.08
CA ARG A 138 37.06 -8.96 -30.07
C ARG A 138 35.65 -8.76 -30.63
N LEU A 139 34.94 -7.72 -30.21
CA LEU A 139 33.59 -7.40 -30.74
C LEU A 139 33.65 -7.10 -32.24
N GLY A 140 34.65 -6.34 -32.68
CA GLY A 140 34.89 -6.04 -34.10
C GLY A 140 35.18 -7.30 -34.93
N ARG A 141 35.96 -8.25 -34.40
CA ARG A 141 36.18 -9.56 -35.03
C ARG A 141 34.86 -10.33 -35.16
N ILE A 142 34.12 -10.49 -34.06
CA ILE A 142 32.86 -11.26 -34.05
C ILE A 142 31.85 -10.69 -35.04
N ALA A 143 31.70 -9.37 -35.08
CA ALA A 143 30.81 -8.71 -36.03
C ALA A 143 31.21 -9.00 -37.49
N LYS A 144 32.51 -8.97 -37.81
CA LYS A 144 33.03 -9.32 -39.14
C LYS A 144 32.80 -10.79 -39.49
N ASP A 145 33.05 -11.70 -38.54
CA ASP A 145 32.86 -13.15 -38.73
C ASP A 145 31.39 -13.49 -39.06
N LEU A 146 30.45 -12.68 -38.55
CA LEU A 146 29.01 -12.81 -38.81
C LEU A 146 28.49 -11.91 -39.95
N ASN A 147 29.37 -11.24 -40.68
CA ASN A 147 29.02 -10.29 -41.75
C ASN A 147 28.04 -9.19 -41.31
N LEU A 148 28.23 -8.68 -40.08
CA LEU A 148 27.50 -7.55 -39.51
C LEU A 148 28.27 -6.25 -39.72
N ASN A 149 27.58 -5.11 -39.61
CA ASN A 149 28.22 -3.81 -39.76
C ASN A 149 28.97 -3.44 -38.48
N VAL A 150 30.12 -2.79 -38.65
CA VAL A 150 30.90 -2.19 -37.55
C VAL A 150 30.87 -0.68 -37.76
N ALA A 151 30.10 0.03 -36.94
CA ALA A 151 29.80 1.46 -37.12
C ALA A 151 30.56 2.40 -36.14
N GLY A 152 31.63 1.93 -35.51
CA GLY A 152 32.50 2.75 -34.65
C GLY A 152 31.84 3.31 -33.39
N MET A 153 30.61 2.89 -33.06
CA MET A 153 29.96 3.29 -31.81
C MET A 153 30.47 2.41 -30.67
N HIS A 154 31.11 3.06 -29.70
CA HIS A 154 31.83 2.42 -28.60
C HIS A 154 31.07 2.54 -27.28
N SER A 155 31.30 1.62 -26.35
CA SER A 155 30.71 1.63 -24.99
C SER A 155 29.19 1.86 -24.94
N VAL A 156 28.42 1.11 -25.74
CA VAL A 156 26.96 1.22 -25.83
C VAL A 156 26.30 0.83 -24.50
N GLY A 157 25.56 1.74 -23.88
CA GLY A 157 24.84 1.53 -22.61
C GLY A 157 23.60 0.65 -22.74
N SER A 158 23.00 0.29 -21.60
CA SER A 158 21.76 -0.48 -21.54
C SER A 158 20.52 0.37 -21.81
N THR A 159 20.59 1.69 -21.63
CA THR A 159 19.44 2.60 -21.82
C THR A 159 19.35 3.10 -23.25
N TRP A 160 18.22 2.87 -23.91
CA TRP A 160 17.98 3.21 -25.31
C TRP A 160 16.69 4.00 -25.48
N TYR A 161 16.75 5.15 -26.14
CA TYR A 161 15.59 5.99 -26.45
C TYR A 161 15.48 6.23 -27.95
N GLY A 162 14.40 5.77 -28.58
CA GLY A 162 14.30 5.85 -30.04
C GLY A 162 12.93 5.47 -30.60
N PRO A 163 12.76 5.55 -31.93
CA PRO A 163 11.57 5.06 -32.61
C PRO A 163 11.30 3.58 -32.29
N THR A 164 10.05 3.24 -31.99
CA THR A 164 9.65 1.92 -31.49
C THR A 164 10.16 0.76 -32.35
N LYS A 165 10.04 0.86 -33.68
CA LYS A 165 10.47 -0.21 -34.60
C LYS A 165 11.98 -0.41 -34.62
N LEU A 166 12.76 0.67 -34.60
CA LEU A 166 14.22 0.58 -34.55
C LEU A 166 14.68 -0.04 -33.22
N ILE A 167 14.08 0.37 -32.09
CA ILE A 167 14.38 -0.23 -30.77
C ILE A 167 14.08 -1.74 -30.78
N GLN A 168 12.92 -2.14 -31.31
CA GLN A 168 12.53 -3.55 -31.40
C GLN A 168 13.49 -4.37 -32.28
N GLU A 169 13.87 -3.86 -33.45
CA GLU A 169 14.82 -4.51 -34.36
C GLU A 169 16.19 -4.69 -33.71
N CYS A 170 16.73 -3.63 -33.10
CA CYS A 170 18.01 -3.67 -32.40
C CYS A 170 18.00 -4.59 -31.18
N ALA A 171 16.91 -4.59 -30.40
CA ALA A 171 16.76 -5.46 -29.25
C ALA A 171 16.64 -6.94 -29.66
N ASN A 172 15.92 -7.24 -30.75
CA ASN A 172 15.82 -8.60 -31.28
C ASN A 172 17.20 -9.13 -31.71
N LEU A 173 17.98 -8.32 -32.43
CA LEU A 173 19.34 -8.69 -32.80
C LEU A 173 20.24 -8.83 -31.57
N THR A 174 20.06 -7.99 -30.54
CA THR A 174 20.79 -8.12 -29.28
C THR A 174 20.48 -9.43 -28.58
N VAL A 175 19.22 -9.87 -28.55
CA VAL A 175 18.85 -11.18 -27.99
C VAL A 175 19.50 -12.33 -28.76
N PHE A 176 19.51 -12.25 -30.10
CA PHE A 176 20.23 -13.21 -30.93
C PHE A 176 21.73 -13.23 -30.59
N MET A 177 22.36 -12.06 -30.53
CA MET A 177 23.78 -11.93 -30.24
C MET A 177 24.13 -12.39 -28.82
N MET A 178 23.29 -12.14 -27.81
CA MET A 178 23.50 -12.65 -26.46
C MET A 178 23.58 -14.18 -26.44
N LYS A 179 22.67 -14.86 -27.16
CA LYS A 179 22.69 -16.33 -27.28
C LYS A 179 23.93 -16.82 -28.02
N TYR A 180 24.28 -16.16 -29.13
CA TYR A 180 25.47 -16.50 -29.89
C TYR A 180 26.75 -16.37 -29.05
N LEU A 181 26.93 -15.23 -28.38
CA LEU A 181 28.10 -14.97 -27.53
C LEU A 181 28.15 -15.95 -26.36
N HIS A 182 27.03 -16.19 -25.68
CA HIS A 182 26.92 -17.17 -24.59
C HIS A 182 27.38 -18.58 -25.00
N GLN A 183 27.02 -19.00 -26.22
CA GLN A 183 27.33 -20.32 -26.76
C GLN A 183 28.76 -20.44 -27.30
N ASN A 184 29.26 -19.40 -27.97
CA ASN A 184 30.46 -19.50 -28.80
C ASN A 184 31.65 -18.66 -28.31
N GLU A 185 31.41 -17.62 -27.50
CA GLU A 185 32.43 -16.62 -27.14
C GLU A 185 32.75 -16.59 -25.64
N PHE A 186 32.11 -17.45 -24.84
CA PHE A 186 32.41 -17.64 -23.43
C PHE A 186 32.59 -19.13 -23.09
N THR A 187 33.72 -19.45 -22.49
CA THR A 187 34.04 -20.77 -21.95
C THR A 187 33.16 -21.13 -20.75
N ALA A 188 33.13 -22.40 -20.36
CA ALA A 188 32.41 -22.83 -19.16
C ALA A 188 32.96 -22.18 -17.88
N GLU A 189 34.27 -21.97 -17.79
CA GLU A 189 34.91 -21.30 -16.67
C GLU A 189 34.49 -19.84 -16.58
N GLU A 190 34.58 -19.07 -17.67
CA GLU A 190 34.18 -17.64 -17.67
C GLU A 190 32.71 -17.41 -17.29
N LYS A 191 31.85 -18.41 -17.53
CA LYS A 191 30.42 -18.39 -17.16
C LYS A 191 30.16 -18.79 -15.71
N SER A 192 31.13 -19.38 -15.02
CA SER A 192 30.92 -19.96 -13.71
C SER A 192 30.86 -18.90 -12.60
N PRO A 193 30.08 -19.11 -11.53
CA PRO A 193 30.06 -18.22 -10.37
C PRO A 193 31.45 -18.02 -9.73
N GLU A 194 32.30 -19.05 -9.73
CA GLU A 194 33.64 -19.07 -9.14
C GLU A 194 34.65 -18.20 -9.92
N TYR A 195 34.36 -17.92 -11.20
CA TYR A 195 35.15 -16.99 -11.99
C TYR A 195 34.98 -15.55 -11.49
N GLY A 196 33.81 -15.22 -10.94
CA GLY A 196 33.52 -13.90 -10.38
C GLY A 196 33.88 -12.79 -11.38
N ILE A 197 34.69 -11.83 -10.95
CA ILE A 197 35.08 -10.65 -11.74
C ILE A 197 36.44 -10.78 -12.44
N LYS A 198 37.05 -11.98 -12.53
CA LYS A 198 38.42 -12.16 -13.03
C LYS A 198 38.64 -11.64 -14.46
N GLY A 199 37.62 -11.67 -15.30
CA GLY A 199 37.68 -11.18 -16.67
C GLY A 199 37.44 -9.67 -16.83
N TRP A 200 37.10 -8.95 -15.76
CA TRP A 200 36.83 -7.51 -15.82
C TRP A 200 38.15 -6.71 -15.80
N PRO A 201 38.29 -5.63 -16.60
CA PRO A 201 37.31 -5.08 -17.55
C PRO A 201 37.39 -5.69 -18.96
N GLU A 202 38.33 -6.58 -19.24
CA GLU A 202 38.67 -7.02 -20.60
C GLU A 202 37.59 -7.85 -21.30
N TRP A 203 37.12 -8.94 -20.68
CA TRP A 203 36.07 -9.81 -21.20
C TRP A 203 35.36 -10.53 -20.05
N HIS A 204 34.22 -9.97 -19.61
CA HIS A 204 33.50 -10.51 -18.46
C HIS A 204 32.07 -10.92 -18.82
N TYR A 205 31.69 -12.14 -18.43
CA TYR A 205 30.37 -12.69 -18.75
C TYR A 205 29.19 -11.87 -18.18
N GLY A 206 29.39 -11.16 -17.06
CA GLY A 206 28.39 -10.24 -16.52
C GLY A 206 28.02 -9.09 -17.47
N VAL A 207 28.88 -8.78 -18.45
CA VAL A 207 28.75 -7.69 -19.44
C VAL A 207 28.05 -8.16 -20.73
N LEU A 208 27.63 -9.43 -20.81
CA LEU A 208 27.09 -10.05 -22.03
C LEU A 208 25.97 -9.22 -22.69
N THR A 209 25.05 -8.62 -21.93
CA THR A 209 24.01 -7.72 -22.48
C THR A 209 24.60 -6.56 -23.27
N LEU A 210 25.63 -5.90 -22.73
CA LEU A 210 26.25 -4.70 -23.32
C LEU A 210 27.11 -5.05 -24.53
N TYR A 211 27.85 -6.17 -24.47
CA TYR A 211 28.59 -6.69 -25.63
C TYR A 211 27.67 -7.01 -26.81
N ALA A 212 26.55 -7.68 -26.54
CA ALA A 212 25.57 -7.99 -27.57
C ALA A 212 24.89 -6.72 -28.11
N GLY A 213 24.54 -5.78 -27.22
CA GLY A 213 23.96 -4.48 -27.57
C GLY A 213 24.87 -3.66 -28.47
N HIS A 214 26.19 -3.65 -28.18
CA HIS A 214 27.20 -3.00 -29.01
C HIS A 214 27.18 -3.51 -30.44
N ILE A 215 27.27 -4.83 -30.63
CA ILE A 215 27.28 -5.42 -31.97
C ILE A 215 25.97 -5.12 -32.69
N ALA A 216 24.84 -5.31 -32.00
CA ALA A 216 23.53 -5.12 -32.59
C ALA A 216 23.29 -3.67 -33.03
N ILE A 217 23.53 -2.69 -32.15
CA ILE A 217 23.28 -1.26 -32.43
C ILE A 217 24.17 -0.75 -33.56
N ASN A 218 25.44 -1.16 -33.59
CA ASN A 218 26.33 -0.85 -34.71
C ASN A 218 25.83 -1.45 -36.04
N HIS A 219 25.02 -2.52 -36.01
CA HIS A 219 24.45 -3.13 -37.20
C HIS A 219 23.08 -2.60 -37.61
N CYS A 220 22.13 -2.45 -36.69
CA CYS A 220 20.75 -2.04 -36.99
C CYS A 220 20.59 -0.51 -37.09
N ALA A 221 21.45 0.27 -36.43
CA ALA A 221 21.32 1.72 -36.33
C ALA A 221 22.55 2.47 -36.86
N PHE A 222 23.23 1.89 -37.87
CA PHE A 222 24.30 2.54 -38.62
C PHE A 222 23.78 3.68 -39.51
N GLY A 223 24.66 4.58 -39.96
CA GLY A 223 24.30 5.64 -40.90
C GLY A 223 23.41 6.72 -40.30
N ASP A 224 23.88 7.36 -39.22
CA ASP A 224 23.23 8.45 -38.47
C ASP A 224 21.88 8.09 -37.81
N LEU A 225 21.49 6.82 -37.77
CA LEU A 225 20.24 6.38 -37.14
C LEU A 225 20.30 6.38 -35.61
N ALA A 226 21.50 6.25 -35.03
CA ALA A 226 21.72 6.34 -33.59
C ALA A 226 22.98 7.14 -33.21
N VAL A 227 22.93 7.77 -32.03
CA VAL A 227 24.07 8.45 -31.40
C VAL A 227 24.21 8.03 -29.93
N ARG A 228 25.43 8.09 -29.38
CA ARG A 228 25.66 7.96 -27.94
C ARG A 228 25.63 9.34 -27.30
N ASP A 229 24.83 9.51 -26.25
CA ASP A 229 24.75 10.77 -25.48
C ASP A 229 24.77 10.47 -23.99
N GLU A 230 25.97 10.51 -23.41
CA GLU A 230 26.23 10.25 -21.99
C GLU A 230 25.86 11.42 -21.07
N ASN A 231 25.49 12.58 -21.64
CA ASN A 231 24.96 13.70 -20.85
C ASN A 231 23.45 13.55 -20.66
N MET A 232 22.73 13.07 -21.67
CA MET A 232 21.27 12.92 -21.59
C MET A 232 20.82 11.58 -21.01
N LEU A 233 21.54 10.49 -21.31
CA LEU A 233 21.23 9.13 -20.84
C LEU A 233 22.35 8.58 -19.94
N ASP A 234 21.93 7.77 -18.96
CA ASP A 234 22.79 7.12 -17.95
C ASP A 234 23.69 8.06 -17.13
N PHE A 235 23.29 9.32 -16.95
CA PHE A 235 24.07 10.30 -16.19
C PHE A 235 24.16 9.91 -14.70
N PRO A 236 25.33 9.99 -14.04
CA PRO A 236 25.51 9.37 -12.73
C PRO A 236 24.77 10.11 -11.61
N THR A 237 23.95 9.38 -10.83
CA THR A 237 23.24 9.93 -9.66
C THR A 237 24.16 10.45 -8.55
N ALA A 238 25.45 10.17 -8.60
CA ALA A 238 26.43 10.68 -7.66
C ALA A 238 26.98 12.08 -8.03
N SER A 239 26.59 12.63 -9.19
CA SER A 239 27.08 13.90 -9.70
C SER A 239 26.43 15.12 -9.02
N ASP A 240 27.18 16.21 -8.99
CA ASP A 240 26.76 17.56 -8.64
C ASP A 240 26.22 18.38 -9.84
N GLY A 241 26.08 17.74 -11.01
CA GLY A 241 25.53 18.37 -12.21
C GLY A 241 24.10 18.88 -12.03
N ASP A 242 23.68 19.78 -12.93
CA ASP A 242 22.35 20.37 -12.89
C ASP A 242 21.34 19.46 -13.60
N VAL A 243 20.28 19.11 -12.88
CA VAL A 243 19.16 18.26 -13.32
C VAL A 243 18.56 18.72 -14.65
N ALA A 244 18.62 20.02 -14.98
CA ALA A 244 18.09 20.59 -16.21
C ALA A 244 18.78 20.08 -17.50
N TYR A 245 19.97 19.49 -17.42
CA TYR A 245 20.75 19.05 -18.59
C TYR A 245 20.84 17.53 -18.76
N HIS A 246 20.15 16.77 -17.92
CA HIS A 246 20.30 15.32 -17.86
C HIS A 246 18.93 14.67 -17.80
N ALA A 247 18.43 14.14 -18.92
CA ALA A 247 17.08 13.56 -18.96
C ALA A 247 16.92 12.31 -18.08
N HIS A 248 17.97 11.50 -17.97
CA HIS A 248 17.93 10.20 -17.33
C HIS A 248 19.17 9.96 -16.46
N LEU A 249 18.94 9.63 -15.20
CA LEU A 249 19.99 9.38 -14.21
C LEU A 249 20.08 7.90 -13.90
N HIS A 250 21.29 7.36 -13.75
CA HIS A 250 21.53 5.96 -13.45
C HIS A 250 22.38 5.78 -12.19
N THR A 251 22.04 4.77 -11.39
CA THR A 251 22.75 4.44 -10.14
C THR A 251 23.95 3.54 -10.38
N TRP A 252 25.06 4.16 -10.77
CA TRP A 252 26.35 3.49 -10.94
C TRP A 252 26.83 2.84 -9.64
N GLN A 253 27.71 1.83 -9.76
CA GLN A 253 28.17 1.04 -8.62
C GLN A 253 29.18 1.79 -7.73
N ASN A 254 28.70 2.75 -6.94
CA ASN A 254 29.50 3.50 -5.97
C ASN A 254 28.67 3.86 -4.72
N ALA A 255 29.32 4.48 -3.73
CA ALA A 255 28.70 4.93 -2.48
C ALA A 255 28.71 6.47 -2.31
N LYS A 256 28.85 7.23 -3.40
CA LYS A 256 29.01 8.70 -3.35
C LYS A 256 27.66 9.40 -3.38
N ARG A 257 27.41 10.26 -2.37
CA ARG A 257 26.20 11.08 -2.17
C ARG A 257 24.87 10.31 -2.26
N PHE A 258 24.33 10.05 -3.46
CA PHE A 258 23.20 9.14 -3.65
C PHE A 258 23.66 7.80 -4.24
N SER A 259 23.46 6.73 -3.46
CA SER A 259 23.78 5.35 -3.80
C SER A 259 22.64 4.43 -3.46
N LYS A 260 22.25 3.57 -4.41
CA LYS A 260 21.24 2.52 -4.16
C LYS A 260 21.66 1.57 -3.04
N PHE A 261 22.97 1.27 -2.91
CA PHE A 261 23.46 0.35 -1.87
C PHE A 261 23.30 0.95 -0.48
N VAL A 262 23.64 2.24 -0.31
CA VAL A 262 23.47 2.96 0.96
C VAL A 262 21.98 3.14 1.28
N PHE A 263 21.17 3.44 0.26
CA PHE A 263 19.71 3.54 0.40
C PHE A 263 19.07 2.20 0.83
N ASP A 264 19.47 1.10 0.22
CA ASP A 264 18.94 -0.23 0.52
C ASP A 264 19.25 -0.65 1.96
N GLN A 265 20.37 -0.19 2.50
CA GLN A 265 20.81 -0.38 3.89
C GLN A 265 20.20 0.64 4.88
N GLY A 266 19.38 1.59 4.42
CA GLY A 266 18.75 2.61 5.27
C GLY A 266 19.70 3.73 5.72
N GLY A 267 20.85 3.91 5.06
CA GLY A 267 21.88 4.89 5.46
C GLY A 267 21.47 6.36 5.37
N TYR A 268 20.29 6.66 4.84
CA TYR A 268 19.76 8.01 4.65
C TYR A 268 18.63 8.36 5.62
N ALA A 269 18.44 7.60 6.70
CA ALA A 269 17.35 7.83 7.67
C ALA A 269 17.38 9.22 8.33
N ASN A 270 18.55 9.87 8.38
CA ASN A 270 18.73 11.20 8.98
C ASN A 270 18.74 12.34 7.94
N GLU A 271 18.54 12.05 6.66
CA GLU A 271 18.42 13.07 5.63
C GLU A 271 17.14 13.89 5.83
N THR A 272 17.24 15.21 5.68
CA THR A 272 16.08 16.12 5.77
C THR A 272 15.67 16.52 4.36
N LEU A 273 14.48 16.11 3.91
CA LEU A 273 14.00 16.35 2.54
C LEU A 273 14.05 17.83 2.14
N ASP A 274 13.66 18.74 3.04
CA ASP A 274 13.61 20.19 2.77
C ASP A 274 14.99 20.85 2.60
N LYS A 275 16.07 20.14 2.95
CA LYS A 275 17.45 20.64 2.79
C LYS A 275 18.11 20.20 1.48
N LEU A 276 17.47 19.31 0.73
CA LEU A 276 18.01 18.78 -0.53
C LEU A 276 17.84 19.81 -1.66
N ASN A 277 18.90 20.06 -2.42
CA ASN A 277 18.85 20.94 -3.58
C ASN A 277 18.36 20.18 -4.82
N LEU A 278 17.09 20.35 -5.19
CA LEU A 278 16.48 19.65 -6.33
C LEU A 278 17.04 20.03 -7.70
N HIS A 279 17.88 21.07 -7.80
CA HIS A 279 18.61 21.39 -9.03
C HIS A 279 19.88 20.55 -9.18
N GLN A 280 20.38 19.95 -8.11
CA GLN A 280 21.58 19.11 -8.12
C GLN A 280 21.21 17.63 -8.29
N VAL A 281 21.81 16.95 -9.25
CA VAL A 281 21.51 15.55 -9.63
C VAL A 281 21.45 14.61 -8.44
N SER A 282 22.46 14.66 -7.57
CA SER A 282 22.53 13.75 -6.43
C SER A 282 21.48 13.99 -5.36
N ASP A 283 21.13 15.24 -5.12
CA ASP A 283 20.12 15.63 -4.14
C ASP A 283 18.71 15.38 -4.67
N TYR A 284 18.51 15.61 -5.97
CA TYR A 284 17.28 15.23 -6.68
C TYR A 284 17.04 13.71 -6.60
N ALA A 285 18.04 12.88 -6.90
CA ALA A 285 17.91 11.43 -6.80
C ALA A 285 17.61 10.98 -5.36
N MET A 286 18.28 11.57 -4.37
CA MET A 286 18.02 11.35 -2.95
C MET A 286 16.58 11.69 -2.56
N TYR A 287 16.11 12.87 -2.96
CA TYR A 287 14.77 13.34 -2.67
C TYR A 287 13.72 12.39 -3.26
N MET A 288 13.84 12.07 -4.55
CA MET A 288 12.90 11.16 -5.23
C MET A 288 12.90 9.77 -4.59
N ALA A 289 14.07 9.29 -4.15
CA ALA A 289 14.18 8.01 -3.47
C ALA A 289 13.48 8.00 -2.12
N LEU A 290 13.73 9.00 -1.27
CA LEU A 290 13.16 9.08 0.08
C LEU A 290 11.67 9.42 0.07
N ASP A 291 11.25 10.42 -0.71
CA ASP A 291 9.85 10.88 -0.82
C ASP A 291 8.92 9.81 -1.42
N SER A 292 9.47 8.92 -2.25
CA SER A 292 8.70 7.84 -2.87
C SER A 292 8.46 6.64 -1.96
N GLN A 293 9.21 6.52 -0.87
CA GLN A 293 8.94 5.47 0.09
C GLN A 293 7.67 5.83 0.84
N GLU A 294 6.92 4.81 1.23
CA GLU A 294 5.90 5.05 2.26
C GLU A 294 6.66 5.64 3.44
N THR A 295 6.22 6.81 3.94
CA THR A 295 6.78 7.43 5.15
C THR A 295 7.12 6.30 6.10
N PRO A 296 8.39 6.18 6.55
CA PRO A 296 8.78 5.08 7.39
C PRO A 296 7.98 5.17 8.69
N GLU A 297 6.83 4.50 8.68
CA GLU A 297 6.44 3.68 9.79
C GLU A 297 7.70 2.86 10.12
N PRO A 298 8.28 3.03 11.31
CA PRO A 298 9.59 2.48 11.64
C PRO A 298 9.67 1.04 11.14
N THR A 299 10.72 0.74 10.36
CA THR A 299 10.91 -0.55 9.72
C THR A 299 10.69 -1.65 10.75
N MET A 300 9.52 -2.28 10.70
CA MET A 300 9.14 -3.27 11.69
C MET A 300 10.13 -4.42 11.58
N VAL A 301 10.88 -4.67 12.66
CA VAL A 301 11.69 -5.88 12.75
C VAL A 301 10.72 -7.05 12.74
N PRO A 302 10.82 -7.99 11.79
CA PRO A 302 9.92 -9.14 11.75
C PRO A 302 9.99 -9.91 13.07
N ILE A 303 8.88 -9.97 13.82
CA ILE A 303 8.83 -10.70 15.09
C ILE A 303 8.58 -12.18 14.79
N SER A 304 9.64 -12.97 14.83
CA SER A 304 9.59 -14.42 14.61
C SER A 304 9.57 -15.16 15.95
N TYR A 305 8.72 -16.17 16.06
CA TYR A 305 8.65 -17.05 17.21
C TYR A 305 9.04 -18.49 16.82
N PRO A 306 9.51 -19.32 17.78
CA PRO A 306 9.79 -20.73 17.53
C PRO A 306 8.53 -21.48 17.03
N PRO A 307 8.64 -22.40 16.06
CA PRO A 307 7.49 -23.08 15.43
C PRO A 307 6.58 -23.87 16.39
N ASP A 308 7.13 -24.26 17.53
CA ASP A 308 6.50 -25.00 18.62
C ASP A 308 5.64 -24.13 19.55
N THR A 309 5.77 -22.80 19.47
CA THR A 309 4.92 -21.85 20.20
C THR A 309 3.61 -21.56 19.46
N PRO A 310 2.53 -21.14 20.16
CA PRO A 310 1.30 -20.68 19.50
C PRO A 310 1.54 -19.56 18.47
N HIS A 311 2.47 -18.64 18.76
CA HIS A 311 2.86 -17.52 17.89
C HIS A 311 3.71 -17.94 16.69
N GLY A 312 4.35 -19.11 16.74
CA GLY A 312 5.08 -19.74 15.64
C GLY A 312 4.19 -20.52 14.66
N LYS A 313 2.87 -20.54 14.87
CA LYS A 313 1.88 -21.14 13.97
C LYS A 313 1.22 -20.08 13.10
N VAL A 314 0.74 -20.50 11.93
CA VAL A 314 -0.03 -19.64 11.01
C VAL A 314 -1.40 -19.35 11.62
N LEU A 315 -1.71 -18.07 11.81
CA LEU A 315 -3.03 -17.59 12.21
C LEU A 315 -3.52 -16.57 11.19
N ILE A 316 -4.70 -16.79 10.63
CA ILE A 316 -5.32 -15.90 9.67
C ILE A 316 -6.66 -15.43 10.23
N ARG A 317 -6.78 -14.14 10.53
CA ARG A 317 -7.97 -13.56 11.16
C ARG A 317 -8.36 -12.23 10.53
N ALA A 318 -9.57 -11.78 10.82
CA ALA A 318 -10.05 -10.48 10.40
C ALA A 318 -10.79 -9.75 11.52
N ILE A 319 -10.65 -8.43 11.54
CA ILE A 319 -11.53 -7.51 12.26
C ILE A 319 -12.64 -7.13 11.28
N VAL A 320 -13.90 -7.38 11.64
CA VAL A 320 -15.06 -7.13 10.78
C VAL A 320 -15.90 -6.02 11.37
N VAL A 321 -16.09 -4.95 10.59
CA VAL A 321 -16.87 -3.78 10.96
C VAL A 321 -17.82 -3.40 9.82
N HIS A 322 -18.98 -2.84 10.17
CA HIS A 322 -19.95 -2.32 9.21
C HIS A 322 -19.91 -0.80 9.19
N LEU A 323 -19.72 -0.21 8.01
CA LEU A 323 -19.78 1.22 7.76
C LEU A 323 -21.09 1.57 7.03
N PRO A 324 -22.11 2.10 7.74
CA PRO A 324 -23.40 2.42 7.15
C PRO A 324 -23.37 3.73 6.35
N SER A 325 -24.36 3.91 5.49
CA SER A 325 -24.74 5.19 4.90
C SER A 325 -25.36 6.12 5.96
N ALA A 326 -25.03 7.42 5.92
CA ALA A 326 -25.68 8.43 6.78
C ALA A 326 -27.21 8.39 6.75
N ASN A 327 -27.84 7.99 5.63
CA ASN A 327 -29.30 7.88 5.51
C ASN A 327 -29.92 6.86 6.48
N ASN A 328 -29.11 5.99 7.09
CA ASN A 328 -29.54 4.92 7.99
C ASN A 328 -29.11 5.17 9.44
N THR A 329 -28.58 6.35 9.79
CA THR A 329 -28.09 6.66 11.15
C THR A 329 -28.35 8.13 11.53
N ASN A 330 -28.16 8.48 12.81
CA ASN A 330 -28.16 9.88 13.26
C ASN A 330 -26.79 10.58 13.07
N TYR A 331 -25.81 9.93 12.45
CA TYR A 331 -24.50 10.50 12.15
C TYR A 331 -24.41 10.91 10.69
N ASN A 332 -23.63 11.95 10.40
CA ASN A 332 -23.29 12.28 9.03
C ASN A 332 -22.12 11.41 8.50
N ASP A 333 -21.95 11.36 7.18
CA ASP A 333 -20.92 10.52 6.54
C ASP A 333 -19.50 10.86 7.04
N ASN A 334 -19.20 12.13 7.33
CA ASN A 334 -17.88 12.54 7.83
C ASN A 334 -17.57 11.97 9.22
N GLN A 335 -18.56 11.93 10.12
CA GLN A 335 -18.40 11.35 11.45
C GLN A 335 -18.16 9.84 11.38
N LEU A 336 -18.92 9.15 10.53
CA LEU A 336 -18.77 7.71 10.32
C LEU A 336 -17.40 7.35 9.73
N VAL A 337 -16.94 8.12 8.74
CA VAL A 337 -15.60 7.99 8.15
C VAL A 337 -14.51 8.30 9.18
N SER A 338 -14.68 9.33 10.01
CA SER A 338 -13.72 9.69 11.07
C SER A 338 -13.53 8.58 12.11
N HIS A 339 -14.62 7.92 12.52
CA HIS A 339 -14.54 6.76 13.41
C HIS A 339 -13.82 5.59 12.74
N PHE A 340 -14.12 5.30 11.48
CA PHE A 340 -13.42 4.26 10.73
C PHE A 340 -11.93 4.57 10.55
N GLN A 341 -11.57 5.82 10.25
CA GLN A 341 -10.18 6.27 10.14
C GLN A 341 -9.40 6.03 11.44
N THR A 342 -10.04 6.25 12.59
CA THR A 342 -9.46 5.98 13.91
C THR A 342 -9.21 4.48 14.14
N LEU A 343 -10.21 3.62 13.86
CA LEU A 343 -10.04 2.17 13.91
C LEU A 343 -8.95 1.67 12.94
N HIS A 344 -8.94 2.20 11.71
CA HIS A 344 -7.96 1.85 10.69
C HIS A 344 -6.54 2.24 11.13
N GLN A 345 -6.36 3.41 11.74
CA GLN A 345 -5.06 3.85 12.22
C GLN A 345 -4.58 3.03 13.43
N SER A 346 -5.47 2.64 14.34
CA SER A 346 -5.11 1.76 15.47
C SER A 346 -4.82 0.32 15.01
N TRP A 347 -5.50 -0.16 13.96
CA TRP A 347 -5.17 -1.43 13.30
C TRP A 347 -3.76 -1.41 12.70
N LYS A 348 -3.40 -0.35 11.96
CA LYS A 348 -2.02 -0.19 11.45
C LYS A 348 -0.97 -0.21 12.56
N ASP A 349 -1.26 0.46 13.66
CA ASP A 349 -0.37 0.50 14.83
C ASP A 349 -0.22 -0.88 15.49
N MET A 350 -1.33 -1.60 15.69
CA MET A 350 -1.33 -2.98 16.20
C MET A 350 -0.51 -3.94 15.31
N LEU A 351 -0.60 -3.78 13.99
CA LEU A 351 0.19 -4.60 13.05
C LEU A 351 1.70 -4.47 13.29
N ARG A 352 2.20 -3.36 13.87
CA ARG A 352 3.63 -3.17 14.18
C ARG A 352 4.21 -4.24 15.08
N SER A 353 3.37 -4.90 15.87
CA SER A 353 3.75 -5.92 16.83
C SER A 353 3.19 -7.31 16.46
N GLU A 354 2.69 -7.49 15.23
CA GLU A 354 2.12 -8.76 14.76
C GLU A 354 3.24 -9.80 14.46
N PRO A 355 3.10 -11.06 14.93
CA PRO A 355 4.00 -12.15 14.56
C PRO A 355 4.06 -12.36 13.03
N THR A 356 5.22 -12.76 12.51
CA THR A 356 5.45 -12.90 11.06
C THR A 356 4.57 -13.92 10.34
N LEU A 357 4.00 -14.88 11.07
CA LEU A 357 3.09 -15.91 10.54
C LEU A 357 1.61 -15.59 10.76
N TRP A 358 1.31 -14.48 11.45
CA TRP A 358 -0.05 -14.04 11.72
C TRP A 358 -0.47 -13.00 10.70
N ARG A 359 -1.75 -13.00 10.35
CA ARG A 359 -2.36 -11.99 9.48
C ARG A 359 -3.68 -11.55 10.08
N THR A 360 -3.84 -10.24 10.24
CA THR A 360 -5.05 -9.60 10.76
C THR A 360 -5.56 -8.60 9.73
N ASP A 361 -6.50 -9.01 8.89
CA ASP A 361 -7.13 -8.09 7.93
C ASP A 361 -8.16 -7.19 8.61
N LEU A 362 -8.39 -6.00 8.04
CA LEU A 362 -9.50 -5.13 8.42
C LEU A 362 -10.57 -5.21 7.33
N VAL A 363 -11.69 -5.87 7.61
CA VAL A 363 -12.81 -6.05 6.68
C VAL A 363 -13.90 -5.03 7.01
N VAL A 364 -14.10 -4.07 6.11
CA VAL A 364 -15.17 -3.06 6.20
C VAL A 364 -16.28 -3.39 5.23
N VAL A 365 -17.46 -3.66 5.76
CA VAL A 365 -18.66 -3.92 4.96
C VAL A 365 -19.45 -2.62 4.83
N THR A 366 -19.80 -2.26 3.61
CA THR A 366 -20.47 -1.00 3.26
C THR A 366 -21.80 -1.27 2.56
N ASP A 367 -22.78 -0.41 2.77
CA ASP A 367 -24.09 -0.45 2.08
C ASP A 367 -24.10 0.35 0.76
N ARG A 368 -22.98 0.98 0.40
CA ARG A 368 -22.76 1.72 -0.85
C ARG A 368 -21.70 1.02 -1.71
N PRO A 369 -21.73 1.17 -3.05
CA PRO A 369 -20.58 0.79 -3.89
C PRO A 369 -19.35 1.64 -3.54
N THR A 370 -18.15 1.08 -3.78
CA THR A 370 -16.78 1.66 -3.62
C THR A 370 -16.72 3.09 -3.08
N MET A 371 -16.18 3.26 -1.87
CA MET A 371 -16.07 4.57 -1.21
C MET A 371 -14.68 5.18 -1.48
N PRO A 372 -14.58 6.39 -2.04
CA PRO A 372 -13.30 7.06 -2.27
C PRO A 372 -12.46 7.21 -1.00
N GLU A 373 -13.11 7.43 0.14
CA GLU A 373 -12.48 7.58 1.45
C GLU A 373 -11.77 6.29 1.87
N LEU A 374 -12.40 5.12 1.65
CA LEU A 374 -11.80 3.81 1.91
C LEU A 374 -10.66 3.52 0.93
N THR A 375 -10.80 3.95 -0.32
CA THR A 375 -9.72 3.83 -1.33
C THR A 375 -8.51 4.67 -0.94
N ALA A 376 -8.72 5.89 -0.42
CA ALA A 376 -7.66 6.76 0.09
C ALA A 376 -6.92 6.15 1.30
N LEU A 377 -7.62 5.33 2.09
CA LEU A 377 -7.03 4.53 3.18
C LEU A 377 -6.36 3.24 2.71
N LYS A 378 -6.27 2.99 1.39
CA LYS A 378 -5.75 1.77 0.78
C LYS A 378 -6.58 0.50 1.10
N CYS A 379 -7.86 0.65 1.40
CA CYS A 379 -8.79 -0.49 1.43
C CYS A 379 -9.12 -0.94 0.01
N THR A 380 -9.13 -2.25 -0.22
CA THR A 380 -9.26 -2.85 -1.56
C THR A 380 -10.49 -3.74 -1.66
N ASP A 381 -11.00 -3.97 -2.86
CA ASP A 381 -12.05 -4.97 -3.13
C ASP A 381 -11.52 -6.42 -3.16
N MET A 382 -10.21 -6.59 -3.04
CA MET A 382 -9.56 -7.89 -2.95
C MET A 382 -9.80 -8.51 -1.57
N TYR A 383 -10.06 -9.81 -1.55
CA TYR A 383 -10.13 -10.60 -0.33
C TYR A 383 -9.04 -11.67 -0.30
N ARG A 384 -8.81 -12.23 0.89
CA ARG A 384 -7.73 -13.18 1.12
C ARG A 384 -7.99 -14.50 0.40
N THR A 385 -7.05 -14.88 -0.45
CA THR A 385 -7.03 -16.17 -1.15
C THR A 385 -5.82 -17.03 -0.79
N THR A 386 -4.85 -16.46 -0.05
CA THR A 386 -3.64 -17.15 0.41
C THR A 386 -3.23 -16.68 1.81
N THR A 387 -2.46 -17.51 2.50
CA THR A 387 -1.87 -17.18 3.80
C THR A 387 -0.61 -16.29 3.69
N SER A 388 -0.03 -16.16 2.49
CA SER A 388 1.24 -15.44 2.28
C SER A 388 1.09 -13.93 2.21
N TYR A 389 -0.10 -13.43 1.87
CA TYR A 389 -0.35 -11.99 1.78
C TYR A 389 -0.19 -11.34 3.14
N LYS A 390 0.48 -10.18 3.22
CA LYS A 390 0.49 -9.31 4.41
C LYS A 390 -0.94 -8.95 4.82
N SER A 391 -1.13 -8.40 6.02
CA SER A 391 -2.42 -7.89 6.48
C SER A 391 -2.85 -6.72 5.59
N PHE A 392 -4.11 -6.68 5.15
CA PHE A 392 -4.65 -5.59 4.30
C PHE A 392 -6.08 -5.21 4.70
N CYS A 393 -6.48 -4.00 4.30
CA CYS A 393 -7.86 -3.54 4.44
C CYS A 393 -8.70 -3.99 3.24
N VAL A 394 -9.89 -4.54 3.52
CA VAL A 394 -10.84 -5.09 2.54
C VAL A 394 -12.14 -4.32 2.62
N GLN A 395 -12.54 -3.66 1.54
CA GLN A 395 -13.88 -3.14 1.38
C GLN A 395 -14.78 -4.18 0.71
N VAL A 396 -15.89 -4.50 1.36
CA VAL A 396 -16.95 -5.34 0.81
C VAL A 396 -18.20 -4.48 0.62
N SER A 397 -18.73 -4.43 -0.60
CA SER A 397 -20.02 -3.78 -0.86
C SER A 397 -21.13 -4.81 -0.75
N ALA A 398 -22.04 -4.63 0.22
CA ALA A 398 -23.24 -5.44 0.36
C ALA A 398 -24.33 -4.85 -0.56
N THR A 399 -24.19 -5.00 -1.87
CA THR A 399 -25.13 -4.44 -2.88
C THR A 399 -26.54 -5.05 -2.84
N THR A 400 -26.83 -6.02 -1.98
CA THR A 400 -28.18 -6.57 -1.79
C THR A 400 -28.99 -5.72 -0.80
N GLN A 401 -29.37 -4.51 -1.22
CA GLN A 401 -30.46 -3.75 -0.59
C GLN A 401 -31.80 -4.34 -1.04
N SER A 402 -32.60 -4.88 -0.12
CA SER A 402 -34.08 -4.74 -0.22
C SER A 402 -34.86 -5.01 1.07
N THR A 403 -34.31 -5.66 2.10
CA THR A 403 -35.13 -6.09 3.26
C THR A 403 -34.78 -5.49 4.64
N LEU A 404 -33.62 -4.87 4.83
CA LEU A 404 -33.19 -4.38 6.16
C LEU A 404 -33.31 -2.88 6.40
N THR A 405 -33.53 -2.09 5.34
CA THR A 405 -33.69 -0.61 5.40
C THR A 405 -34.87 -0.13 6.26
N LYS A 406 -35.64 -1.03 6.88
CA LYS A 406 -36.78 -0.71 7.77
C LYS A 406 -36.62 -1.17 9.22
N LEU A 407 -35.49 -1.79 9.58
CA LEU A 407 -35.18 -2.12 10.98
C LEU A 407 -34.57 -0.95 11.76
N SER A 408 -34.33 0.18 11.08
CA SER A 408 -34.05 1.49 11.68
C SER A 408 -35.08 1.77 12.76
N VAL A 409 -34.67 1.59 14.01
CA VAL A 409 -35.42 1.90 15.23
C VAL A 409 -36.07 3.27 15.05
N ASP A 410 -37.38 3.34 15.32
CA ASP A 410 -38.20 4.55 15.22
C ASP A 410 -37.42 5.79 15.69
N GLY A 411 -37.33 6.78 14.80
CA GLY A 411 -36.52 8.00 14.92
C GLY A 411 -36.96 8.98 16.01
N ASN A 412 -37.33 8.48 17.19
CA ASN A 412 -37.75 9.28 18.33
C ASN A 412 -37.02 8.94 19.65
N SER A 413 -36.01 8.08 19.62
CA SER A 413 -35.10 7.87 20.76
C SER A 413 -34.00 8.94 20.74
N THR A 414 -34.22 10.05 21.46
CA THR A 414 -33.25 11.12 21.71
C THR A 414 -32.09 10.70 22.63
N SER A 415 -31.83 9.40 22.80
CA SER A 415 -30.77 8.89 23.66
C SER A 415 -30.02 7.76 22.96
N TRP A 416 -28.76 8.08 22.61
CA TRP A 416 -27.69 7.20 22.13
C TRP A 416 -27.84 6.65 20.70
N PRO A 417 -27.04 7.14 19.72
CA PRO A 417 -27.18 6.71 18.34
C PRO A 417 -26.41 5.41 18.12
N GLY A 418 -27.14 4.30 18.09
CA GLY A 418 -26.58 2.97 17.85
C GLY A 418 -26.07 2.84 16.43
N TYR A 419 -24.78 2.52 16.29
CA TYR A 419 -24.31 1.80 15.11
C TYR A 419 -25.22 0.58 14.95
N ASP A 420 -25.91 0.47 13.82
CA ASP A 420 -26.99 -0.50 13.65
C ASP A 420 -26.43 -1.93 13.72
N LEU A 421 -26.59 -2.57 14.89
CA LEU A 421 -26.21 -3.95 15.13
C LEU A 421 -26.87 -4.86 14.10
N ALA A 422 -28.11 -4.59 13.65
CA ALA A 422 -28.77 -5.39 12.64
C ALA A 422 -27.98 -5.40 11.34
N ASN A 423 -27.51 -4.24 10.87
CA ASN A 423 -26.71 -4.16 9.65
C ASN A 423 -25.33 -4.80 9.84
N ALA A 424 -24.72 -4.63 11.01
CA ALA A 424 -23.43 -5.26 11.30
C ALA A 424 -23.52 -6.79 11.41
N LEU A 425 -24.56 -7.33 12.03
CA LEU A 425 -24.82 -8.76 12.05
C LEU A 425 -25.17 -9.27 10.66
N HIS A 426 -25.99 -8.53 9.91
CA HIS A 426 -26.28 -8.86 8.51
C HIS A 426 -25.01 -8.92 7.66
N ALA A 427 -24.15 -7.93 7.77
CA ALA A 427 -22.86 -7.89 7.08
C ALA A 427 -22.00 -9.14 7.36
N VAL A 428 -22.00 -9.60 8.61
CA VAL A 428 -21.23 -10.78 9.04
C VAL A 428 -21.90 -12.10 8.62
N GLN A 429 -23.23 -12.17 8.60
CA GLN A 429 -23.96 -13.39 8.24
C GLN A 429 -24.18 -13.58 6.74
N LEU A 430 -23.98 -12.54 5.92
CA LEU A 430 -23.83 -12.72 4.47
C LEU A 430 -22.76 -13.79 4.32
N ASP A 431 -23.05 -14.91 3.64
CA ASP A 431 -22.11 -16.01 3.39
C ASP A 431 -20.99 -15.57 2.42
N LEU A 432 -20.43 -14.40 2.66
CA LEU A 432 -19.36 -13.72 1.97
C LEU A 432 -18.22 -14.71 1.81
N PRO A 433 -17.88 -15.11 0.58
CA PRO A 433 -16.70 -15.93 0.31
C PRO A 433 -15.43 -15.36 0.97
N GLN A 434 -15.38 -14.04 1.12
CA GLN A 434 -14.34 -13.29 1.83
C GLN A 434 -14.16 -13.77 3.27
N LEU A 435 -15.25 -13.90 4.03
CA LEU A 435 -15.20 -14.25 5.46
C LEU A 435 -14.79 -15.72 5.70
N LYS A 436 -15.05 -16.60 4.72
CA LYS A 436 -14.68 -18.04 4.78
C LYS A 436 -13.18 -18.28 4.70
N SER A 437 -12.39 -17.29 4.27
CA SER A 437 -10.93 -17.39 4.16
C SER A 437 -10.21 -17.23 5.51
N TYR A 438 -10.92 -16.75 6.54
CA TYR A 438 -10.37 -16.49 7.86
C TYR A 438 -10.64 -17.65 8.81
N GLN A 439 -9.64 -17.97 9.63
CA GLN A 439 -9.79 -18.94 10.72
C GLN A 439 -10.59 -18.33 11.88
N TRP A 440 -10.36 -17.03 12.16
CA TRP A 440 -10.97 -16.31 13.27
C TRP A 440 -11.51 -14.94 12.83
N LEU A 441 -12.59 -14.50 13.47
CA LEU A 441 -13.20 -13.19 13.23
C LEU A 441 -13.35 -12.44 14.56
N LEU A 442 -12.95 -11.17 14.59
CA LEU A 442 -13.34 -10.19 15.61
C LEU A 442 -14.46 -9.33 15.01
N ARG A 443 -15.71 -9.59 15.39
CA ARG A 443 -16.86 -8.74 15.04
C ARG A 443 -16.92 -7.59 16.03
N THR A 444 -16.94 -6.35 15.53
CA THR A 444 -17.04 -5.16 16.37
C THR A 444 -17.80 -4.00 15.71
N ASP A 445 -18.02 -2.92 16.45
CA ASP A 445 -18.71 -1.71 16.04
C ASP A 445 -17.70 -0.61 15.60
N LEU A 446 -18.16 0.42 14.88
CA LEU A 446 -17.27 1.46 14.33
C LEU A 446 -16.58 2.34 15.38
N ASN A 447 -17.19 2.51 16.56
CA ASN A 447 -16.65 3.32 17.65
C ASN A 447 -15.66 2.55 18.51
N THR A 448 -14.80 1.76 17.88
CA THR A 448 -13.86 0.89 18.59
C THR A 448 -12.44 1.10 18.06
N LEU A 449 -11.48 0.64 18.85
CA LEU A 449 -10.08 0.62 18.49
C LEU A 449 -9.51 -0.75 18.83
N VAL A 450 -8.54 -1.21 18.06
CA VAL A 450 -7.65 -2.29 18.47
C VAL A 450 -6.30 -1.74 18.91
N THR A 451 -5.63 -2.46 19.78
CA THR A 451 -4.38 -2.04 20.44
C THR A 451 -3.25 -3.02 20.16
N PRO A 452 -1.99 -2.70 20.51
CA PRO A 452 -0.89 -3.65 20.42
C PRO A 452 -1.13 -4.97 21.16
N GLY A 453 -1.92 -5.00 22.24
CA GLY A 453 -2.24 -6.25 22.93
C GLY A 453 -3.02 -7.26 22.07
N LEU A 454 -3.74 -6.84 21.03
CA LEU A 454 -4.38 -7.77 20.09
C LEU A 454 -3.33 -8.50 19.22
N SER A 455 -2.17 -7.89 18.95
CA SER A 455 -1.21 -8.37 17.95
C SER A 455 -0.69 -9.78 18.25
N THR A 456 -0.62 -10.13 19.53
CA THR A 456 -0.14 -11.43 20.02
C THR A 456 -1.21 -12.22 20.77
N TRP A 457 -2.44 -11.71 20.86
CA TRP A 457 -3.51 -12.38 21.58
C TRP A 457 -4.35 -13.30 20.68
N HIS A 458 -4.40 -14.57 21.06
CA HIS A 458 -5.22 -15.62 20.45
C HIS A 458 -5.78 -16.52 21.56
N PRO A 459 -7.06 -16.36 21.95
CA PRO A 459 -7.66 -17.16 23.01
C PRO A 459 -7.89 -18.60 22.54
N THR A 460 -7.95 -19.53 23.49
CA THR A 460 -8.16 -20.96 23.21
C THR A 460 -9.62 -21.33 22.94
N THR A 461 -10.56 -20.45 23.28
CA THR A 461 -12.00 -20.58 23.05
C THR A 461 -12.54 -19.27 22.49
N ALA A 462 -13.76 -19.31 21.94
CA ALA A 462 -14.46 -18.09 21.57
C ALA A 462 -14.72 -17.22 22.81
N VAL A 463 -14.64 -15.91 22.64
CA VAL A 463 -14.85 -14.95 23.72
C VAL A 463 -15.78 -13.84 23.27
N PHE A 464 -16.51 -13.27 24.22
CA PHE A 464 -17.38 -12.11 23.99
C PHE A 464 -17.08 -11.03 25.03
N GLY A 465 -17.24 -9.77 24.63
CA GLY A 465 -17.05 -8.63 25.51
C GLY A 465 -18.25 -8.36 26.41
N PRO A 466 -18.07 -7.57 27.49
CA PRO A 466 -19.14 -7.17 28.39
C PRO A 466 -20.15 -6.24 27.71
N ALA A 467 -21.39 -6.23 28.22
CA ALA A 467 -22.32 -5.16 27.87
C ALA A 467 -21.76 -3.83 28.40
N ASN A 468 -21.76 -2.80 27.55
CA ASN A 468 -21.23 -1.49 27.89
C ASN A 468 -22.05 -0.86 29.04
N SER A 469 -21.36 -0.30 30.04
CA SER A 469 -21.98 0.37 31.17
C SER A 469 -22.83 1.59 30.79
N HIS A 470 -22.61 2.16 29.60
CA HIS A 470 -23.33 3.30 29.06
C HIS A 470 -24.44 2.90 28.06
N GLU A 471 -24.59 1.61 27.74
CA GLU A 471 -25.64 1.11 26.83
C GLU A 471 -26.78 0.44 27.62
N PRO A 472 -28.02 0.44 27.09
CA PRO A 472 -29.14 -0.25 27.72
C PRO A 472 -28.86 -1.76 27.88
N LYS A 473 -28.99 -2.26 29.10
CA LYS A 473 -28.81 -3.69 29.40
C LYS A 473 -29.91 -4.53 28.76
N ALA A 474 -29.58 -5.78 28.42
CA ALA A 474 -30.54 -6.74 27.91
C ALA A 474 -31.60 -7.09 28.98
N ASP A 475 -32.87 -6.98 28.62
CA ASP A 475 -33.98 -7.50 29.40
C ASP A 475 -33.95 -9.04 29.36
N GLN A 476 -33.63 -9.66 30.49
CA GLN A 476 -33.43 -11.11 30.58
C GLN A 476 -34.72 -11.91 30.41
N ASP A 477 -35.87 -11.34 30.78
CA ASP A 477 -37.17 -12.00 30.55
C ASP A 477 -37.49 -12.01 29.06
N LEU A 478 -37.18 -10.91 28.36
CA LEU A 478 -37.32 -10.83 26.91
C LEU A 478 -36.35 -11.75 26.18
N VAL A 479 -35.09 -11.85 26.64
CA VAL A 479 -34.10 -12.81 26.10
C VAL A 479 -34.63 -14.24 26.23
N LYS A 480 -35.09 -14.64 27.42
CA LYS A 480 -35.65 -15.97 27.66
C LYS A 480 -36.89 -16.26 26.81
N GLY A 481 -37.79 -15.27 26.70
CA GLY A 481 -39.00 -15.36 25.88
C GLY A 481 -38.66 -15.61 24.41
N ILE A 482 -37.76 -14.80 23.83
CA ILE A 482 -37.34 -14.92 22.43
C ILE A 482 -36.62 -16.25 22.19
N SER A 483 -35.70 -16.65 23.07
CA SER A 483 -35.02 -17.95 22.96
C SER A 483 -36.05 -19.09 22.92
N THR A 484 -37.09 -19.03 23.76
CA THR A 484 -38.16 -20.04 23.77
C THR A 484 -38.96 -20.04 22.47
N GLU A 485 -39.40 -18.86 22.02
CA GLU A 485 -40.21 -18.69 20.81
C GLU A 485 -39.46 -19.14 19.54
N LEU A 486 -38.14 -18.88 19.48
CA LEU A 486 -37.27 -19.26 18.37
C LEU A 486 -36.66 -20.66 18.50
N LYS A 487 -36.96 -21.40 19.58
CA LYS A 487 -36.39 -22.73 19.89
C LYS A 487 -34.86 -22.73 19.96
N LEU A 488 -34.31 -21.71 20.60
CA LEU A 488 -32.88 -21.52 20.84
C LEU A 488 -32.53 -21.85 22.29
N ASP A 489 -31.25 -22.14 22.53
CA ASP A 489 -30.74 -22.39 23.88
C ASP A 489 -30.70 -21.09 24.70
N HIS A 490 -30.90 -21.24 26.01
CA HIS A 490 -30.83 -20.14 26.96
C HIS A 490 -30.04 -20.58 28.20
N LEU A 491 -28.86 -19.98 28.37
CA LEU A 491 -27.90 -20.30 29.43
C LEU A 491 -27.93 -19.27 30.57
N ALA A 492 -28.79 -18.25 30.48
CA ALA A 492 -28.86 -17.11 31.40
C ALA A 492 -27.52 -16.40 31.59
N LEU A 493 -26.72 -16.25 30.52
CA LEU A 493 -25.43 -15.56 30.59
C LEU A 493 -25.63 -14.07 30.91
N PRO A 494 -25.04 -13.55 32.01
CA PRO A 494 -25.10 -12.14 32.32
C PRO A 494 -24.11 -11.34 31.46
N ASN A 495 -24.41 -10.06 31.27
CA ASN A 495 -23.47 -9.07 30.74
C ASN A 495 -22.92 -9.36 29.32
N VAL A 496 -23.75 -9.87 28.42
CA VAL A 496 -23.34 -10.11 27.02
C VAL A 496 -23.30 -8.81 26.22
N GLY A 497 -22.14 -8.46 25.69
CA GLY A 497 -21.93 -7.33 24.78
C GLY A 497 -22.02 -7.70 23.30
N THR A 498 -21.74 -6.71 22.43
CA THR A 498 -21.83 -6.84 20.98
C THR A 498 -20.50 -7.22 20.32
N THR A 499 -19.37 -7.16 21.03
CA THR A 499 -18.05 -7.52 20.49
C THR A 499 -17.77 -9.01 20.69
N TRP A 500 -17.51 -9.75 19.60
CA TRP A 500 -17.30 -11.20 19.63
C TRP A 500 -16.02 -11.59 18.90
N TYR A 501 -15.20 -12.44 19.50
CA TYR A 501 -13.96 -12.93 18.90
C TYR A 501 -13.87 -14.46 19.00
N GLY A 502 -13.86 -15.13 17.85
CA GLY A 502 -13.95 -16.59 17.81
C GLY A 502 -13.61 -17.17 16.45
N PRO A 503 -13.67 -18.51 16.30
CA PRO A 503 -13.64 -19.17 15.00
C PRO A 503 -14.66 -18.54 14.05
N SER A 504 -14.28 -18.39 12.78
CA SER A 504 -15.12 -17.68 11.79
C SER A 504 -16.51 -18.28 11.64
N THR A 505 -16.61 -19.62 11.65
CA THR A 505 -17.89 -20.35 11.60
C THR A 505 -18.79 -20.02 12.78
N TRP A 506 -18.22 -19.96 13.99
CA TRP A 506 -18.94 -19.62 15.22
C TRP A 506 -19.47 -18.19 15.18
N VAL A 507 -18.62 -17.22 14.83
CA VAL A 507 -19.03 -15.79 14.75
C VAL A 507 -20.14 -15.57 13.72
N VAL A 508 -20.05 -16.23 12.56
CA VAL A 508 -21.07 -16.16 11.50
C VAL A 508 -22.39 -16.77 11.96
N GLU A 509 -22.37 -17.91 12.66
CA GLU A 509 -23.59 -18.53 13.20
C GLU A 509 -24.25 -17.62 14.24
N CYS A 510 -23.50 -17.06 15.18
CA CYS A 510 -24.06 -16.15 16.18
C CYS A 510 -24.64 -14.89 15.54
N ALA A 511 -24.03 -14.40 14.46
CA ALA A 511 -24.57 -13.27 13.72
C ALA A 511 -25.92 -13.59 13.06
N LYS A 512 -26.08 -14.80 12.50
CA LYS A 512 -27.36 -15.28 11.95
C LYS A 512 -28.45 -15.29 13.03
N ILE A 513 -28.14 -15.82 14.21
CA ILE A 513 -29.08 -15.91 15.33
C ILE A 513 -29.44 -14.54 15.90
N GLY A 514 -28.46 -13.66 16.08
CA GLY A 514 -28.70 -12.31 16.55
C GLY A 514 -29.57 -11.51 15.58
N LEU A 515 -29.35 -11.66 14.27
CA LEU A 515 -30.22 -11.04 13.27
C LEU A 515 -31.64 -11.62 13.31
N GLN A 516 -31.78 -12.94 13.47
CA GLN A 516 -33.08 -13.58 13.61
C GLN A 516 -33.85 -13.04 14.84
N ALA A 517 -33.17 -12.84 15.97
CA ALA A 517 -33.75 -12.24 17.16
C ALA A 517 -34.21 -10.78 16.93
N LEU A 518 -33.42 -9.97 16.22
CA LEU A 518 -33.80 -8.59 15.86
C LEU A 518 -35.02 -8.54 14.94
N LEU A 519 -35.05 -9.40 13.92
CA LEU A 519 -36.19 -9.51 13.00
C LEU A 519 -37.46 -9.93 13.75
N HIS A 520 -37.34 -10.85 14.69
CA HIS A 520 -38.45 -11.31 15.52
C HIS A 520 -39.00 -10.21 16.44
N LEU A 521 -38.10 -9.47 17.11
CA LEU A 521 -38.48 -8.29 17.91
C LEU A 521 -39.26 -7.26 17.10
N HIS A 522 -38.79 -6.98 15.87
CA HIS A 522 -39.44 -6.04 14.97
C HIS A 522 -40.81 -6.54 14.50
N GLN A 523 -40.93 -7.82 14.11
CA GLN A 523 -42.21 -8.42 13.72
C GLN A 523 -43.26 -8.37 14.84
N GLN A 524 -42.81 -8.38 16.11
CA GLN A 524 -43.68 -8.29 17.28
C GLN A 524 -43.92 -6.85 17.78
N ASN A 525 -43.40 -5.82 17.10
CA ASN A 525 -43.40 -4.43 17.59
C ASN A 525 -42.84 -4.28 19.01
N LYS A 526 -41.83 -5.09 19.36
CA LYS A 526 -41.12 -5.06 20.66
C LYS A 526 -39.74 -4.39 20.57
N THR A 527 -39.52 -3.59 19.52
CA THR A 527 -38.27 -2.83 19.34
C THR A 527 -38.18 -1.67 20.33
N GLY A 528 -36.99 -1.48 20.90
CA GLY A 528 -36.70 -0.43 21.88
C GLY A 528 -35.20 -0.25 22.07
N SER A 529 -34.81 0.60 23.03
CA SER A 529 -33.40 0.97 23.25
C SER A 529 -32.50 -0.22 23.64
N SER A 530 -33.05 -1.30 24.20
CA SER A 530 -32.32 -2.52 24.57
C SER A 530 -32.31 -3.61 23.50
N SER A 531 -32.95 -3.43 22.34
CA SER A 531 -33.09 -4.48 21.33
C SER A 531 -31.76 -5.07 20.87
N ASN A 532 -30.72 -4.24 20.73
CA ASN A 532 -29.39 -4.69 20.36
C ASN A 532 -28.76 -5.60 21.43
N ALA A 533 -28.86 -5.21 22.70
CA ALA A 533 -28.35 -5.99 23.82
C ALA A 533 -29.12 -7.32 23.99
N VAL A 534 -30.44 -7.30 23.79
CA VAL A 534 -31.29 -8.50 23.81
C VAL A 534 -30.89 -9.45 22.69
N ALA A 535 -30.73 -8.96 21.46
CA ALA A 535 -30.33 -9.79 20.33
C ALA A 535 -28.94 -10.40 20.50
N ALA A 536 -27.98 -9.62 20.99
CA ALA A 536 -26.64 -10.13 21.30
C ALA A 536 -26.69 -11.20 22.41
N SER A 537 -27.49 -10.97 23.45
CA SER A 537 -27.70 -11.94 24.52
C SER A 537 -28.32 -13.23 24.02
N VAL A 538 -29.36 -13.18 23.17
CA VAL A 538 -29.98 -14.37 22.57
C VAL A 538 -28.95 -15.15 21.73
N ALA A 539 -28.18 -14.46 20.90
CA ALA A 539 -27.16 -15.07 20.05
C ALA A 539 -26.10 -15.83 20.85
N ILE A 540 -25.48 -15.17 21.85
CA ILE A 540 -24.41 -15.78 22.64
C ILE A 540 -24.93 -16.88 23.56
N ASN A 541 -26.13 -16.72 24.14
CA ASN A 541 -26.76 -17.80 24.91
C ASN A 541 -26.93 -19.08 24.08
N HIS A 542 -27.27 -18.95 22.80
CA HIS A 542 -27.37 -20.11 21.91
C HIS A 542 -26.01 -20.67 21.49
N CYS A 543 -25.08 -19.78 21.14
CA CYS A 543 -23.79 -20.16 20.59
C CYS A 543 -22.77 -20.67 21.61
N ALA A 544 -22.89 -20.30 22.89
CA ALA A 544 -21.78 -20.46 23.82
C ALA A 544 -21.33 -21.90 24.00
N ASN A 545 -22.20 -22.91 23.82
CA ASN A 545 -21.84 -24.32 23.95
C ASN A 545 -21.75 -25.06 22.61
N LYS A 546 -21.89 -24.36 21.48
CA LYS A 546 -21.93 -24.96 20.14
C LYS A 546 -20.59 -24.83 19.41
N HIS A 547 -20.25 -25.87 18.65
CA HIS A 547 -19.20 -25.85 17.62
C HIS A 547 -17.78 -25.49 18.09
N LEU A 548 -17.49 -25.75 19.36
CA LEU A 548 -16.18 -25.61 19.98
C LEU A 548 -15.85 -26.97 20.59
N ASP A 549 -14.71 -27.58 20.25
CA ASP A 549 -14.29 -28.93 20.64
C ASP A 549 -14.26 -29.16 22.19
N GLY A 550 -15.43 -29.20 22.82
CA GLY A 550 -15.62 -29.32 24.27
C GLY A 550 -15.45 -28.04 25.09
N ALA A 551 -15.26 -26.86 24.49
CA ALA A 551 -15.05 -25.60 25.21
C ALA A 551 -16.23 -24.62 25.06
N SER A 552 -16.68 -23.99 26.15
CA SER A 552 -17.71 -22.95 26.07
C SER A 552 -17.11 -21.58 25.74
N ALA A 553 -17.87 -20.72 25.05
CA ALA A 553 -17.51 -19.33 24.88
C ALA A 553 -17.56 -18.59 26.24
N VAL A 554 -16.60 -17.69 26.49
CA VAL A 554 -16.41 -17.07 27.81
C VAL A 554 -16.45 -15.54 27.71
N LEU A 555 -17.08 -14.90 28.71
CA LEU A 555 -16.98 -13.45 28.90
C LEU A 555 -15.51 -13.07 29.12
N ASN A 556 -15.00 -12.11 28.37
CA ASN A 556 -13.65 -11.60 28.55
C ASN A 556 -13.65 -10.07 28.62
N ASP A 557 -13.92 -9.57 29.82
CA ASP A 557 -13.93 -8.14 30.17
C ASP A 557 -12.55 -7.56 30.48
N THR A 558 -11.49 -8.37 30.35
CA THR A 558 -10.10 -7.92 30.50
C THR A 558 -9.43 -7.68 29.15
N MET A 559 -9.86 -8.33 28.07
CA MET A 559 -9.28 -8.14 26.74
C MET A 559 -10.20 -7.37 25.78
N LEU A 560 -11.52 -7.44 25.98
CA LEU A 560 -12.52 -6.85 25.09
C LEU A 560 -13.30 -5.71 25.75
N ASP A 561 -13.70 -4.75 24.91
CA ASP A 561 -14.51 -3.57 25.26
C ASP A 561 -13.99 -2.73 26.44
N ILE A 562 -12.67 -2.60 26.57
CA ILE A 562 -12.08 -1.72 27.60
C ILE A 562 -12.41 -0.26 27.25
N PRO A 563 -12.94 0.54 28.17
CA PRO A 563 -13.34 1.91 27.86
C PRO A 563 -12.12 2.77 27.53
N THR A 564 -12.25 3.69 26.58
CA THR A 564 -11.19 4.66 26.24
C THR A 564 -10.84 5.62 27.37
N THR A 565 -11.57 5.58 28.49
CA THR A 565 -11.25 6.29 29.73
C THR A 565 -10.24 5.56 30.61
N SER A 566 -9.85 4.33 30.28
CA SER A 566 -8.92 3.55 31.12
C SER A 566 -7.53 4.22 31.19
N SER A 567 -6.91 4.11 32.36
CA SER A 567 -5.50 4.46 32.58
C SER A 567 -4.55 3.28 32.34
N ASP A 568 -5.07 2.10 32.01
CA ASP A 568 -4.25 0.91 31.76
C ASP A 568 -3.40 1.06 30.49
N SER A 569 -2.36 0.24 30.38
CA SER A 569 -1.51 0.21 29.19
C SER A 569 -2.23 -0.40 27.99
N PRO A 570 -2.10 0.15 26.77
CA PRO A 570 -2.70 -0.44 25.57
C PRO A 570 -2.09 -1.80 25.19
N ASN A 571 -0.96 -2.21 25.80
CA ASN A 571 -0.29 -3.47 25.51
C ASN A 571 -0.95 -4.70 26.18
N VAL A 572 -1.80 -4.50 27.19
CA VAL A 572 -2.38 -5.61 27.98
C VAL A 572 -3.85 -5.91 27.67
N HIS A 573 -4.46 -5.10 26.81
CA HIS A 573 -5.83 -5.25 26.34
C HIS A 573 -5.81 -5.40 24.83
N ALA A 574 -6.83 -6.02 24.21
CA ALA A 574 -6.88 -6.21 22.76
C ALA A 574 -7.79 -5.21 22.04
N HIS A 575 -8.89 -4.82 22.69
CA HIS A 575 -9.95 -4.08 22.06
C HIS A 575 -10.53 -3.02 23.01
N LEU A 576 -10.70 -1.82 22.47
CA LEU A 576 -11.22 -0.66 23.19
C LEU A 576 -12.59 -0.28 22.64
N ARG A 577 -13.46 0.17 23.53
CA ARG A 577 -14.75 0.78 23.17
C ARG A 577 -14.72 2.26 23.50
N ALA A 578 -14.94 3.10 22.49
CA ALA A 578 -14.93 4.54 22.67
C ALA A 578 -16.16 5.02 23.43
N VAL A 579 -15.94 5.91 24.40
CA VAL A 579 -17.01 6.65 25.05
C VAL A 579 -17.67 7.58 24.03
N MET A 580 -19.01 7.70 24.07
CA MET A 580 -19.80 8.53 23.14
C MET A 580 -20.48 9.68 23.87
N THR A 581 -19.69 10.64 24.36
CA THR A 581 -20.20 11.84 25.07
C THR A 581 -19.50 13.09 24.52
N ASN A 582 -20.23 14.21 24.39
CA ASN A 582 -19.62 15.45 23.89
C ASN A 582 -18.71 16.12 24.93
N ASP A 583 -18.93 15.84 26.22
CA ASP A 583 -18.19 16.41 27.34
C ASP A 583 -17.35 15.32 28.02
N ALA A 584 -16.17 15.03 27.45
CA ALA A 584 -15.26 14.02 28.00
C ALA A 584 -13.86 14.59 28.26
N PRO A 585 -13.31 14.46 29.49
CA PRO A 585 -11.94 14.90 29.81
C PRO A 585 -10.85 14.01 29.18
N VAL A 586 -11.26 12.88 28.59
CA VAL A 586 -10.42 11.88 27.90
C VAL A 586 -11.07 11.54 26.56
N PHE A 587 -10.40 10.75 25.71
CA PHE A 587 -10.87 10.48 24.35
C PHE A 587 -12.32 9.95 24.29
N SER A 588 -13.20 10.74 23.67
CA SER A 588 -14.52 10.34 23.20
C SER A 588 -14.61 10.54 21.70
N ALA A 589 -15.13 9.55 20.99
CA ALA A 589 -15.32 9.64 19.54
C ALA A 589 -16.32 10.75 19.16
N ALA A 590 -17.37 10.95 19.96
CA ALA A 590 -18.36 12.01 19.75
C ALA A 590 -17.74 13.41 19.92
N ALA A 591 -17.02 13.65 21.02
CA ALA A 591 -16.31 14.90 21.26
C ALA A 591 -15.21 15.17 20.21
N PHE A 592 -14.50 14.12 19.78
CA PHE A 592 -13.47 14.24 18.75
C PHE A 592 -14.07 14.68 17.41
N ALA A 593 -15.17 14.03 17.00
CA ALA A 593 -15.89 14.40 15.80
C ALA A 593 -16.53 15.81 15.87
N ALA A 594 -16.81 16.30 17.08
CA ALA A 594 -17.29 17.67 17.33
C ALA A 594 -16.17 18.73 17.35
N GLY A 595 -14.90 18.33 17.30
CA GLY A 595 -13.75 19.23 17.34
C GLY A 595 -13.33 19.66 18.75
N THR A 596 -13.81 19.00 19.80
CA THR A 596 -13.57 19.40 21.22
C THR A 596 -12.09 19.38 21.62
N TYR A 597 -11.25 18.57 20.95
CA TYR A 597 -9.83 18.40 21.27
C TYR A 597 -8.89 19.24 20.39
N ALA A 598 -9.35 20.37 19.85
CA ALA A 598 -8.57 21.19 18.91
C ALA A 598 -7.21 21.67 19.45
N ASP A 599 -7.09 21.83 20.78
CA ASP A 599 -5.86 22.29 21.43
C ASP A 599 -4.91 21.16 21.86
N VAL A 600 -5.26 19.89 21.61
CA VAL A 600 -4.42 18.74 21.98
C VAL A 600 -3.34 18.49 20.92
N GLU A 601 -2.07 18.66 21.31
CA GLU A 601 -0.91 18.38 20.45
C GLU A 601 -0.49 16.91 20.53
N LEU A 602 -0.19 16.27 19.40
CA LEU A 602 0.15 14.85 19.33
C LEU A 602 1.40 14.52 20.16
N GLU A 603 2.35 15.45 20.24
CA GLU A 603 3.61 15.36 20.98
C GLU A 603 3.43 15.37 22.50
N SER A 604 2.29 15.88 22.98
CA SER A 604 1.93 15.91 24.41
C SER A 604 1.41 14.58 24.94
N LEU A 605 1.11 13.62 24.05
CA LEU A 605 0.52 12.34 24.39
C LEU A 605 1.57 11.26 24.62
N HIS A 606 1.27 10.34 25.55
CA HIS A 606 2.09 9.17 25.84
C HIS A 606 1.37 7.87 25.45
N PRO A 607 1.21 7.57 24.15
CA PRO A 607 0.37 6.46 23.67
C PRO A 607 0.88 5.06 24.02
N GLY A 608 2.06 4.91 24.62
CA GLY A 608 2.53 3.64 25.16
C GLY A 608 2.13 3.38 26.61
N GLU A 609 1.75 4.44 27.34
CA GLU A 609 1.53 4.39 28.79
C GLU A 609 0.07 4.13 29.13
N THR A 610 -0.87 4.87 28.51
CA THR A 610 -2.29 4.81 28.86
C THR A 610 -3.19 4.63 27.65
N ILE A 611 -4.34 3.99 27.85
CA ILE A 611 -5.39 3.80 26.83
C ILE A 611 -5.97 5.14 26.35
N HIS A 612 -6.18 6.12 27.23
CA HIS A 612 -6.76 7.40 26.84
C HIS A 612 -5.84 8.18 25.88
N ASP A 613 -4.53 8.23 26.16
CA ASP A 613 -3.55 8.85 25.27
C ASP A 613 -3.39 8.06 23.98
N TYR A 614 -3.40 6.73 24.07
CA TYR A 614 -3.37 5.86 22.89
C TYR A 614 -4.53 6.17 21.95
N ALA A 615 -5.76 6.18 22.47
CA ALA A 615 -6.96 6.40 21.66
C ALA A 615 -6.97 7.81 21.04
N MET A 616 -6.59 8.84 21.80
CA MET A 616 -6.44 10.21 21.30
C MET A 616 -5.38 10.29 20.19
N ALA A 617 -4.21 9.68 20.40
CA ALA A 617 -3.13 9.71 19.43
C ALA A 617 -3.51 9.00 18.12
N MET A 618 -4.24 7.87 18.18
CA MET A 618 -4.71 7.18 16.98
C MET A 618 -5.72 8.03 16.20
N ALA A 619 -6.61 8.73 16.89
CA ALA A 619 -7.58 9.62 16.27
C ALA A 619 -6.91 10.86 15.63
N LEU A 620 -5.97 11.51 16.32
CA LEU A 620 -5.22 12.64 15.75
C LEU A 620 -4.37 12.21 14.55
N LYS A 621 -3.63 11.09 14.66
CA LYS A 621 -2.81 10.56 13.56
C LYS A 621 -3.65 10.24 12.31
N SER A 622 -4.87 9.71 12.50
CA SER A 622 -5.74 9.37 11.38
C SER A 622 -6.25 10.61 10.61
N HIS A 623 -6.13 11.80 11.21
CA HIS A 623 -6.52 13.09 10.65
C HIS A 623 -5.33 14.04 10.43
N GLY A 624 -4.11 13.50 10.32
CA GLY A 624 -2.90 14.29 10.02
C GLY A 624 -2.42 15.17 11.18
N GLY A 625 -2.78 14.84 12.42
CA GLY A 625 -2.40 15.57 13.62
C GLY A 625 -3.41 16.62 14.09
N PHE A 626 -4.57 16.72 13.43
CA PHE A 626 -5.59 17.73 13.73
C PHE A 626 -6.94 17.09 14.08
N THR A 627 -7.80 17.82 14.80
CA THR A 627 -9.19 17.41 14.99
C THR A 627 -10.04 17.75 13.76
N PRO A 628 -11.09 16.96 13.46
CA PRO A 628 -12.09 17.33 12.48
C PRO A 628 -12.71 18.68 12.82
N THR A 629 -12.65 19.64 11.89
CA THR A 629 -13.34 20.93 12.05
C THR A 629 -14.75 20.82 11.51
N SER A 630 -15.75 21.15 12.33
CA SER A 630 -17.16 21.22 11.91
C SER A 630 -17.47 22.45 11.04
N VAL A 631 -16.49 23.35 10.87
CA VAL A 631 -16.58 24.57 10.08
C VAL A 631 -15.53 24.50 8.99
N PRO A 632 -15.89 24.62 7.69
CA PRO A 632 -14.89 24.72 6.63
C PRO A 632 -13.93 25.87 6.96
N PRO A 633 -12.63 25.72 6.70
CA PRO A 633 -11.68 26.80 6.98
C PRO A 633 -12.20 28.08 6.34
N PRO A 634 -12.24 29.21 7.07
CA PRO A 634 -12.65 30.46 6.47
C PRO A 634 -11.77 30.68 5.24
N VAL A 635 -12.38 31.16 4.15
CA VAL A 635 -11.66 31.63 2.96
C VAL A 635 -10.88 32.89 3.35
N HIS A 636 -9.83 32.71 4.15
CA HIS A 636 -8.78 33.69 4.29
C HIS A 636 -7.75 33.34 3.24
N SER A 637 -7.81 34.13 2.18
CA SER A 637 -6.69 34.44 1.30
C SER A 637 -5.35 34.13 1.97
N ARG A 638 -4.59 33.18 1.40
CA ARG A 638 -3.13 33.21 1.53
C ARG A 638 -2.64 34.51 0.90
N ARG A 639 -2.75 35.63 1.62
CA ARG A 639 -1.75 36.67 1.51
C ARG A 639 -0.55 36.11 2.24
N LEU A 640 0.46 35.75 1.46
CA LEU A 640 1.83 35.70 1.92
C LEU A 640 2.06 36.90 2.84
N ALA A 641 2.37 36.63 4.11
CA ALA A 641 2.98 37.62 4.97
C ALA A 641 4.36 37.92 4.37
N LEU A 642 4.38 38.92 3.48
CA LEU A 642 5.60 39.65 3.18
C LEU A 642 6.00 40.38 4.47
N PRO A 643 7.30 40.39 4.85
CA PRO A 643 7.74 41.22 5.95
C PRO A 643 7.47 42.69 5.60
N ASP A 644 6.54 43.30 6.33
CA ASP A 644 6.32 44.74 6.36
C ASP A 644 7.57 45.42 6.93
N ASN A 645 8.60 45.64 6.10
CA ASN A 645 9.67 46.61 6.36
C ASN A 645 10.55 46.97 5.15
N ALA A 646 10.09 46.81 3.90
CA ALA A 646 10.85 47.24 2.72
C ALA A 646 10.18 48.35 1.88
N ALA A 647 8.89 48.66 2.09
CA ALA A 647 8.16 49.64 1.27
C ALA A 647 8.16 51.08 1.82
N ASN A 648 8.52 51.29 3.10
CA ASN A 648 8.52 52.63 3.72
C ASN A 648 9.88 53.36 3.70
N GLU A 649 10.97 52.69 3.30
CA GLU A 649 12.30 53.31 3.23
C GLU A 649 12.62 53.89 1.84
N HIS A 650 12.00 53.36 0.78
CA HIS A 650 12.17 53.91 -0.57
C HIS A 650 11.33 55.18 -0.82
N ALA A 651 10.17 55.31 -0.16
CA ALA A 651 9.33 56.51 -0.23
C ALA A 651 9.83 57.69 0.62
N ARG A 652 10.73 57.46 1.59
CA ARG A 652 11.37 58.52 2.40
C ARG A 652 12.66 59.09 1.78
N ARG A 653 13.32 58.36 0.86
CA ARG A 653 14.52 58.85 0.15
C ARG A 653 14.26 59.65 -1.12
N LEU A 654 13.01 59.74 -1.59
CA LEU A 654 12.62 60.55 -2.76
C LEU A 654 11.89 61.86 -2.40
N ARG A 655 11.90 62.28 -1.13
CA ARG A 655 11.36 63.59 -0.68
C ARG A 655 12.33 64.44 0.15
N ARG A 656 13.60 64.03 0.28
CA ARG A 656 14.70 64.87 0.80
C ARG A 656 16.01 64.38 0.18
N GLY A 657 16.55 65.14 -0.77
CA GLY A 657 17.85 64.87 -1.42
C GLY A 657 17.76 65.00 -2.93
#